data_AF-A0A1I0IZ89-F1
#
_entry.id   AF-A0A1I0IZ89-F1
#
_cell.length_a   1.000
_cell.length_b   1.000
_cell.length_c   1.000
_cell.angle_alpha   90.00
_cell.angle_beta   90.00
_cell.angle_gamma   90.00
#
_symmetry.space_group_name_H-M   'P 1'
#
loop_
_entity.id
_entity.type
_entity.pdbx_description
1 polymer ?
#
loop_
_entity_poly.entity_id
_entity_poly.type
_entity_poly.pdbx_seq_one_letter_code
_entity_poly.pdbx_strand_id
1 'polypeptide(L)'
;MIRPLQPKRTLSFLLALALFILPALTSGTAAAEASGGFATGSPASPADHFDYFSHVYPNLNDPNHVLKTATYEDIVHLFESEGNFAVLIGGSWSANAQADIGYINEVAKQYGVSTIYNFDTKLDGESLDIADSSSPYAYKYVDLVNKYLKNLNLYDKADAAHNVSYVNKSGETVSANKVEAPFLFIYNKDHVDAGGNKAPIVAYLNESKSAADLQTGGVLDSAKVDAYKAQLQAVFSTVNSYNTYNESNYIKTSFNVNYAGENAGKPLIFTEGDEPLVLEHVTYHQLKQILASDGNYVFLFGGSWCPNTQAIIKYVNEYAKKNNVDKIYFFDTKLDAGLIVGDPANNSGTNSKTNPHNNNELQIRTTNHPYANLYVDLVKTYLTNIKTENNTAAKPSVISYVDANGSTVTGDRLQVPYLFAYNKNNVDANGQPAPILGHVELMYSWTNIQPDYVSTGYTDGARYTNAINALNSLYSRLEAVPSRLTGVAPTAAGAQDGQIAGTAGKALEYRSVTSAVYQPVNSGSITGLAPGAYVVRYASKAGYQGPTTAAGATAIPYPAGQSVTITVPDYVTFADVAASSWYNDAVGYLAARSIATGTDGTHFAPNAPVTRGQFTVLLLKALGIAPEAAGADNFADAGTGYYSGYLAAAKKLGIATGSGSNQFLPEQSLTREELFTLLYRALNALGQLPAQQTGTGLSGYSDAGQFAAFAQEAVQALSASGIVQGNGGKLEPKALTTRAQAAQVLYNLLSRS
;
A
#
# COMPACT_ATOMS: atom_id res chain seq x y z
N MET A 1 -2.31 84.10 16.83
CA MET A 1 -1.30 84.71 15.94
C MET A 1 -0.37 83.62 15.41
N ILE A 2 0.20 83.81 14.21
CA ILE A 2 1.46 83.23 13.70
C ILE A 2 1.63 81.68 13.74
N ARG A 3 1.47 81.05 12.56
CA ARG A 3 2.23 79.86 12.08
C ARG A 3 3.64 80.32 11.65
N PRO A 4 4.72 79.49 11.65
CA PRO A 4 4.94 78.37 10.69
C PRO A 4 5.85 77.21 11.24
N LEU A 5 6.25 76.13 10.53
CA LEU A 5 5.79 75.40 9.32
C LEU A 5 6.31 73.93 9.37
N GLN A 6 5.73 73.03 8.55
CA GLN A 6 6.27 71.69 8.24
C GLN A 6 7.05 71.68 6.91
N PRO A 7 7.77 70.59 6.61
CA PRO A 7 7.31 69.60 5.60
C PRO A 7 7.54 68.13 6.04
N LYS A 8 7.07 67.02 5.43
CA LYS A 8 6.07 66.59 4.40
C LYS A 8 6.11 65.01 4.43
N ARG A 9 5.21 64.15 3.92
CA ARG A 9 3.94 64.24 3.16
C ARG A 9 3.14 62.90 3.29
N THR A 10 1.80 62.96 3.48
CA THR A 10 0.70 62.24 2.75
C THR A 10 0.80 60.79 2.24
N LEU A 11 -0.29 60.00 2.13
CA LEU A 11 -1.68 60.05 2.65
C LEU A 11 -2.39 58.71 2.31
N SER A 12 -3.41 58.32 3.08
CA SER A 12 -4.34 57.20 2.81
C SER A 12 -5.24 57.43 1.59
N PHE A 13 -5.90 56.37 1.07
CA PHE A 13 -7.31 56.46 0.63
C PHE A 13 -8.01 55.08 0.61
N LEU A 14 -9.35 55.12 0.59
CA LEU A 14 -10.27 53.99 0.61
C LEU A 14 -11.12 53.95 -0.68
N LEU A 15 -11.37 52.74 -1.18
CA LEU A 15 -12.53 52.28 -1.98
C LEU A 15 -13.16 53.20 -3.05
N ALA A 16 -13.12 52.78 -4.32
CA ALA A 16 -14.10 53.14 -5.35
C ALA A 16 -14.25 52.01 -6.40
N LEU A 17 -15.44 51.88 -7.00
CA LEU A 17 -15.81 50.84 -7.96
C LEU A 17 -15.86 51.41 -9.39
N ALA A 18 -15.31 50.70 -10.39
CA ALA A 18 -15.55 50.96 -11.80
C ALA A 18 -15.43 49.66 -12.63
N LEU A 19 -16.34 49.45 -13.59
CA LEU A 19 -16.32 48.29 -14.49
C LEU A 19 -15.38 48.54 -15.66
N PHE A 20 -14.69 47.48 -16.12
CA PHE A 20 -14.45 47.27 -17.54
C PHE A 20 -14.72 45.81 -17.90
N ILE A 21 -15.39 45.59 -19.03
CA ILE A 21 -15.81 44.27 -19.50
C ILE A 21 -14.74 43.73 -20.45
N LEU A 22 -14.20 42.56 -20.14
CA LEU A 22 -13.43 41.72 -21.06
C LEU A 22 -13.96 40.27 -20.97
N PRO A 23 -13.95 39.52 -22.07
CA PRO A 23 -14.78 38.31 -22.20
C PRO A 23 -14.22 37.12 -21.44
N ALA A 24 -15.12 36.26 -20.95
CA ALA A 24 -14.76 34.98 -20.39
C ALA A 24 -14.22 34.04 -21.49
N LEU A 25 -12.97 33.60 -21.34
CA LEU A 25 -12.42 32.43 -22.03
C LEU A 25 -12.24 31.31 -21.02
N THR A 26 -13.08 30.29 -21.10
CA THR A 26 -12.99 29.09 -20.29
C THR A 26 -11.90 28.16 -20.82
N SER A 27 -10.78 28.06 -20.11
CA SER A 27 -9.75 27.07 -20.39
C SER A 27 -9.22 26.46 -19.07
N GLY A 28 -9.90 25.42 -18.61
CA GLY A 28 -9.36 24.54 -17.57
C GLY A 28 -8.31 23.62 -18.18
N THR A 29 -7.04 23.89 -17.89
CA THR A 29 -5.92 23.00 -18.23
C THR A 29 -5.12 22.71 -16.96
N ALA A 30 -5.30 21.52 -16.39
CA ALA A 30 -4.38 20.99 -15.40
C ALA A 30 -3.02 20.80 -16.09
N ALA A 31 -1.97 21.43 -15.55
CA ALA A 31 -0.61 21.20 -16.02
C ALA A 31 -0.19 19.78 -15.61
N ALA A 32 -0.08 18.87 -16.58
CA ALA A 32 0.37 17.51 -16.33
C ALA A 32 1.89 17.52 -16.04
N GLU A 33 2.29 17.16 -14.83
CA GLU A 33 3.70 16.92 -14.52
C GLU A 33 4.18 15.66 -15.23
N ALA A 34 5.00 15.83 -16.27
CA ALA A 34 5.54 14.74 -17.07
C ALA A 34 6.73 14.05 -16.38
N SER A 35 6.51 13.44 -15.21
CA SER A 35 7.51 12.70 -14.42
C SER A 35 7.52 11.19 -14.74
N GLY A 36 7.46 10.85 -16.02
CA GLY A 36 7.40 9.46 -16.53
C GLY A 36 8.71 8.68 -16.41
N GLY A 37 9.10 8.31 -15.19
CA GLY A 37 10.20 7.36 -14.94
C GLY A 37 9.76 5.90 -15.11
N PHE A 38 10.56 5.09 -15.81
CA PHE A 38 10.42 3.63 -15.81
C PHE A 38 10.87 3.09 -14.44
N ALA A 39 9.92 2.86 -13.54
CA ALA A 39 10.19 2.37 -12.19
C ALA A 39 10.64 0.88 -12.21
N THR A 40 11.95 0.65 -12.27
CA THR A 40 12.56 -0.70 -12.29
C THR A 40 12.68 -1.35 -10.90
N GLY A 41 11.63 -1.25 -10.09
CA GLY A 41 11.42 -2.16 -8.96
C GLY A 41 10.55 -3.35 -9.38
N SER A 42 10.26 -4.26 -8.44
CA SER A 42 8.94 -4.91 -8.49
C SER A 42 7.87 -3.81 -8.50
N PRO A 43 6.73 -3.99 -9.19
CA PRO A 43 5.65 -3.02 -9.12
C PRO A 43 5.29 -2.77 -7.65
N ALA A 44 5.09 -1.50 -7.29
CA ALA A 44 4.54 -1.18 -5.98
C ALA A 44 3.16 -1.87 -5.83
N SER A 45 2.81 -2.27 -4.62
CA SER A 45 1.49 -2.83 -4.34
C SER A 45 0.39 -1.89 -4.85
N PRO A 46 -0.63 -2.41 -5.54
CA PRO A 46 -1.81 -1.61 -5.91
C PRO A 46 -2.77 -1.42 -4.73
N ALA A 47 -2.44 -1.96 -3.54
CA ALA A 47 -3.14 -1.72 -2.29
C ALA A 47 -2.33 -0.76 -1.41
N ASP A 48 -2.98 0.29 -0.92
CA ASP A 48 -2.39 1.32 -0.07
C ASP A 48 -2.33 0.87 1.41
N HIS A 49 -1.30 1.30 2.12
CA HIS A 49 -1.10 0.99 3.55
C HIS A 49 -1.58 2.17 4.40
N PHE A 50 -2.32 1.88 5.48
CA PHE A 50 -2.91 2.89 6.35
C PHE A 50 -2.27 2.85 7.74
N ASP A 51 -1.51 3.90 8.06
CA ASP A 51 -1.01 4.13 9.41
C ASP A 51 -2.15 4.65 10.30
N TYR A 52 -2.66 3.77 11.17
CA TYR A 52 -3.70 4.10 12.13
C TYR A 52 -3.22 5.10 13.20
N PHE A 53 -2.01 4.96 13.73
CA PHE A 53 -1.61 5.74 14.90
C PHE A 53 -1.21 7.16 14.53
N SER A 54 -0.44 7.36 13.45
CA SER A 54 -0.16 8.70 12.92
C SER A 54 -1.43 9.41 12.42
N HIS A 55 -2.50 8.68 12.10
CA HIS A 55 -3.79 9.26 11.74
C HIS A 55 -4.63 9.70 12.97
N VAL A 56 -4.74 8.86 14.01
CA VAL A 56 -5.65 9.12 15.15
C VAL A 56 -4.99 9.73 16.39
N TYR A 57 -3.65 9.77 16.46
CA TYR A 57 -2.90 10.38 17.56
C TYR A 57 -2.00 11.52 17.04
N PRO A 58 -2.50 12.76 16.91
CA PRO A 58 -1.74 13.90 16.35
C PRO A 58 -0.50 14.31 17.17
N ASN A 59 -0.32 13.78 18.38
CA ASN A 59 0.89 13.97 19.19
C ASN A 59 1.99 12.94 18.87
N LEU A 60 1.68 11.83 18.18
CA LEU A 60 2.64 10.83 17.71
C LEU A 60 3.34 11.32 16.43
N ASN A 61 4.20 12.32 16.59
CA ASN A 61 4.91 12.98 15.48
C ASN A 61 6.13 12.17 15.00
N ASP A 62 5.91 10.90 14.65
CA ASP A 62 6.96 9.97 14.23
C ASP A 62 6.42 8.88 13.27
N PRO A 63 6.75 8.93 11.96
CA PRO A 63 6.31 7.93 10.99
C PRO A 63 7.08 6.59 11.08
N ASN A 64 8.00 6.45 12.04
CA ASN A 64 8.70 5.19 12.35
C ASN A 64 8.33 4.73 13.77
N HIS A 65 7.08 4.93 14.18
CA HIS A 65 6.60 4.55 15.50
C HIS A 65 6.58 3.02 15.66
N VAL A 66 6.56 2.55 16.90
CA VAL A 66 6.51 1.12 17.23
C VAL A 66 5.15 0.63 17.70
N LEU A 67 4.08 1.42 17.58
CA LEU A 67 2.74 1.02 17.99
C LEU A 67 2.03 0.17 16.92
N LYS A 68 1.30 -0.86 17.36
CA LYS A 68 0.39 -1.65 16.54
C LYS A 68 -0.90 -1.94 17.31
N THR A 69 -2.04 -1.93 16.63
CA THR A 69 -3.34 -2.36 17.17
C THR A 69 -3.34 -3.85 17.50
N ALA A 70 -4.15 -4.24 18.48
CA ALA A 70 -4.47 -5.62 18.80
C ALA A 70 -5.99 -5.75 18.98
N THR A 71 -6.60 -6.73 18.31
CA THR A 71 -7.97 -7.16 18.57
C THR A 71 -8.04 -8.00 19.84
N TYR A 72 -9.25 -8.41 20.24
CA TYR A 72 -9.44 -9.35 21.34
C TYR A 72 -8.82 -10.74 21.06
N GLU A 73 -8.74 -11.16 19.79
CA GLU A 73 -8.07 -12.42 19.41
C GLU A 73 -6.54 -12.28 19.52
N ASP A 74 -5.99 -11.16 19.04
CA ASP A 74 -4.54 -10.91 19.09
C ASP A 74 -4.04 -10.80 20.54
N ILE A 75 -4.76 -10.09 21.43
CA ILE A 75 -4.31 -9.90 22.82
C ILE A 75 -4.38 -11.20 23.63
N VAL A 76 -5.37 -12.07 23.37
CA VAL A 76 -5.46 -13.39 24.00
C VAL A 76 -4.30 -14.28 23.53
N HIS A 77 -4.01 -14.33 22.23
CA HIS A 77 -2.88 -15.12 21.72
C HIS A 77 -1.51 -14.53 22.10
N LEU A 78 -1.37 -13.21 22.25
CA LEU A 78 -0.17 -12.58 22.80
C LEU A 78 0.10 -13.06 24.23
N PHE A 79 -0.92 -13.10 25.09
CA PHE A 79 -0.78 -13.57 26.46
C PHE A 79 -0.57 -15.10 26.58
N GLU A 80 -0.92 -15.87 25.55
CA GLU A 80 -0.60 -17.30 25.47
C GLU A 80 0.80 -17.58 24.87
N SER A 81 1.48 -16.56 24.36
CA SER A 81 2.77 -16.68 23.65
C SER A 81 4.01 -16.52 24.54
N GLU A 82 5.15 -17.02 24.05
CA GLU A 82 6.44 -16.94 24.73
C GLU A 82 7.24 -15.71 24.30
N GLY A 83 7.72 -14.94 25.28
CA GLY A 83 8.54 -13.76 25.07
C GLY A 83 8.31 -12.66 26.10
N ASN A 84 9.07 -11.57 25.95
CA ASN A 84 8.81 -10.28 26.61
C ASN A 84 8.10 -9.35 25.62
N PHE A 85 6.91 -8.87 25.95
CA PHE A 85 6.10 -8.03 25.07
C PHE A 85 5.75 -6.71 25.73
N ALA A 86 5.88 -5.60 25.01
CA ALA A 86 5.37 -4.31 25.46
C ALA A 86 3.89 -4.18 25.08
N VAL A 87 3.04 -3.87 26.05
CA VAL A 87 1.57 -3.84 25.90
C VAL A 87 1.03 -2.52 26.44
N LEU A 88 0.08 -1.92 25.72
CA LEU A 88 -0.54 -0.65 26.05
C LEU A 88 -2.06 -0.80 26.03
N ILE A 89 -2.72 -0.80 27.19
CA ILE A 89 -4.19 -0.84 27.25
C ILE A 89 -4.77 0.58 27.21
N GLY A 90 -5.73 0.80 26.31
CA GLY A 90 -6.41 2.08 26.07
C GLY A 90 -6.53 2.43 24.60
N GLY A 91 -7.24 3.52 24.29
CA GLY A 91 -7.43 3.98 22.90
C GLY A 91 -7.47 5.50 22.74
N SER A 92 -7.65 5.94 21.49
CA SER A 92 -7.57 7.35 21.05
C SER A 92 -8.63 8.28 21.65
N TRP A 93 -9.62 7.71 22.33
CA TRP A 93 -10.64 8.40 23.14
C TRP A 93 -10.10 8.91 24.48
N SER A 94 -8.99 8.36 25.01
CA SER A 94 -8.39 8.84 26.26
C SER A 94 -7.51 10.06 26.01
N ALA A 95 -7.81 11.17 26.69
CA ALA A 95 -7.00 12.39 26.64
C ALA A 95 -5.57 12.18 27.18
N ASN A 96 -5.37 11.24 28.11
CA ASN A 96 -4.04 10.86 28.59
C ASN A 96 -3.32 9.99 27.55
N ALA A 97 -4.02 9.10 26.84
CA ALA A 97 -3.40 8.30 25.78
C ALA A 97 -2.94 9.20 24.62
N GLN A 98 -3.75 10.20 24.28
CA GLN A 98 -3.38 11.26 23.35
C GLN A 98 -2.15 12.07 23.81
N ALA A 99 -1.93 12.28 25.12
CA ALA A 99 -0.78 13.02 25.63
C ALA A 99 0.51 12.16 25.71
N ASP A 100 0.39 10.92 26.20
CA ASP A 100 1.53 10.08 26.59
C ASP A 100 2.18 9.31 25.41
N ILE A 101 1.39 8.95 24.39
CA ILE A 101 1.78 7.99 23.35
C ILE A 101 3.07 8.36 22.60
N GLY A 102 3.32 9.65 22.36
CA GLY A 102 4.55 10.13 21.73
C GLY A 102 5.80 9.86 22.56
N TYR A 103 5.72 10.07 23.88
CA TYR A 103 6.83 9.81 24.80
C TYR A 103 7.03 8.30 25.04
N ILE A 104 5.94 7.53 25.15
CA ILE A 104 5.98 6.06 25.20
C ILE A 104 6.75 5.52 23.99
N ASN A 105 6.40 5.96 22.78
CA ASN A 105 7.07 5.58 21.55
C ASN A 105 8.55 6.03 21.50
N GLU A 106 8.85 7.27 21.90
CA GLU A 106 10.23 7.80 21.91
C GLU A 106 11.15 6.97 22.81
N VAL A 107 10.70 6.64 24.03
CA VAL A 107 11.50 5.87 25.00
C VAL A 107 11.57 4.40 24.61
N ALA A 108 10.48 3.78 24.16
CA ALA A 108 10.46 2.37 23.76
C ALA A 108 11.55 2.02 22.75
N LYS A 109 11.74 2.87 21.73
CA LYS A 109 12.78 2.71 20.71
C LYS A 109 14.21 2.78 21.28
N GLN A 110 14.44 3.48 22.39
CA GLN A 110 15.75 3.54 23.06
C GLN A 110 16.15 2.19 23.68
N TYR A 111 15.17 1.33 24.00
CA TYR A 111 15.36 -0.02 24.55
C TYR A 111 15.17 -1.13 23.50
N GLY A 112 15.16 -0.78 22.21
CA GLY A 112 15.02 -1.76 21.12
C GLY A 112 13.64 -2.41 21.03
N VAL A 113 12.61 -1.84 21.66
CA VAL A 113 11.22 -2.24 21.40
C VAL A 113 10.91 -1.93 19.94
N SER A 114 10.48 -2.93 19.18
CA SER A 114 10.05 -2.80 17.78
C SER A 114 8.56 -3.00 17.58
N THR A 115 7.81 -3.43 18.61
CA THR A 115 6.34 -3.40 18.63
C THR A 115 5.81 -3.22 20.05
N ILE A 116 4.85 -2.31 20.23
CA ILE A 116 3.97 -2.15 21.38
C ILE A 116 2.57 -2.55 20.93
N TYR A 117 2.01 -3.57 21.56
CA TYR A 117 0.67 -4.07 21.24
C TYR A 117 -0.38 -3.24 22.00
N ASN A 118 -1.14 -2.43 21.27
CA ASN A 118 -2.17 -1.56 21.82
C ASN A 118 -3.54 -2.21 21.73
N PHE A 119 -4.11 -2.55 22.89
CA PHE A 119 -5.45 -3.15 23.02
C PHE A 119 -6.42 -2.13 23.62
N ASP A 120 -7.50 -1.83 22.92
CA ASP A 120 -8.58 -0.96 23.41
C ASP A 120 -9.67 -1.79 24.08
N THR A 121 -10.05 -1.43 25.31
CA THR A 121 -11.18 -2.08 26.00
C THR A 121 -12.53 -1.66 25.41
N LYS A 122 -12.57 -0.55 24.67
CA LYS A 122 -13.70 -0.19 23.81
C LYS A 122 -13.54 -0.89 22.48
N LEU A 123 -14.24 -2.01 22.29
CA LEU A 123 -14.08 -2.85 21.08
C LEU A 123 -14.57 -2.16 19.80
N ASP A 124 -15.38 -1.10 19.94
CA ASP A 124 -15.80 -0.18 18.88
C ASP A 124 -14.99 1.13 18.82
N GLY A 125 -14.08 1.35 19.78
CA GLY A 125 -13.33 2.60 20.02
C GLY A 125 -14.12 3.71 20.74
N GLU A 126 -15.37 3.49 21.13
CA GLU A 126 -16.30 4.55 21.57
C GLU A 126 -17.19 4.15 22.78
N SER A 127 -18.06 3.14 22.63
CA SER A 127 -19.17 2.86 23.54
C SER A 127 -19.20 1.43 24.09
N LEU A 128 -18.64 0.46 23.36
CA LEU A 128 -18.61 -0.96 23.70
C LEU A 128 -17.41 -1.27 24.60
N ASP A 129 -17.41 -0.71 25.81
CA ASP A 129 -16.38 -0.96 26.80
C ASP A 129 -16.57 -2.32 27.47
N ILE A 130 -15.52 -3.15 27.50
CA ILE A 130 -15.48 -4.34 28.34
C ILE A 130 -14.89 -4.07 29.73
N ALA A 131 -14.28 -2.90 29.98
CA ALA A 131 -13.75 -2.50 31.28
C ALA A 131 -14.74 -1.69 32.15
N ASP A 132 -16.04 -1.81 31.87
CA ASP A 132 -17.14 -1.20 32.63
C ASP A 132 -18.02 -2.31 33.24
N SER A 133 -18.22 -2.31 34.55
CA SER A 133 -19.04 -3.30 35.27
C SER A 133 -20.53 -3.29 34.88
N SER A 134 -21.02 -2.24 34.21
CA SER A 134 -22.38 -2.17 33.65
C SER A 134 -22.50 -2.85 32.28
N SER A 135 -21.37 -3.16 31.64
CA SER A 135 -21.32 -3.83 30.34
C SER A 135 -21.79 -5.29 30.46
N PRO A 136 -22.69 -5.78 29.60
CA PRO A 136 -23.04 -7.20 29.56
C PRO A 136 -21.86 -8.10 29.18
N TYR A 137 -20.76 -7.51 28.70
CA TYR A 137 -19.51 -8.18 28.33
C TYR A 137 -18.35 -7.90 29.30
N ALA A 138 -18.62 -7.30 30.47
CA ALA A 138 -17.61 -7.04 31.52
C ALA A 138 -16.77 -8.29 31.88
N TYR A 139 -17.40 -9.47 31.79
CA TYR A 139 -16.75 -10.75 32.04
C TYR A 139 -15.56 -11.02 31.09
N LYS A 140 -15.58 -10.53 29.84
CA LYS A 140 -14.46 -10.68 28.90
C LYS A 140 -13.19 -10.04 29.46
N TYR A 141 -13.29 -8.83 30.01
CA TYR A 141 -12.18 -8.14 30.67
C TYR A 141 -11.77 -8.86 31.97
N VAL A 142 -12.73 -9.19 32.83
CA VAL A 142 -12.46 -9.79 34.14
C VAL A 142 -11.78 -11.16 34.02
N ASP A 143 -12.20 -11.98 33.06
CA ASP A 143 -11.57 -13.28 32.77
C ASP A 143 -10.18 -13.11 32.14
N LEU A 144 -9.99 -12.14 31.22
CA LEU A 144 -8.69 -11.79 30.62
C LEU A 144 -7.68 -11.39 31.71
N VAL A 145 -8.04 -10.46 32.59
CA VAL A 145 -7.17 -9.98 33.67
C VAL A 145 -6.89 -11.08 34.69
N ASN A 146 -7.91 -11.80 35.18
CA ASN A 146 -7.69 -12.83 36.20
C ASN A 146 -6.95 -14.08 35.66
N LYS A 147 -7.04 -14.41 34.37
CA LYS A 147 -6.29 -15.52 33.77
C LYS A 147 -4.84 -15.14 33.47
N TYR A 148 -4.58 -14.00 32.83
CA TYR A 148 -3.25 -13.67 32.29
C TYR A 148 -2.48 -12.65 33.14
N LEU A 149 -3.15 -11.66 33.75
CA LEU A 149 -2.52 -10.57 34.51
C LEU A 149 -2.56 -10.82 36.03
N LYS A 150 -2.16 -12.04 36.44
CA LYS A 150 -2.40 -12.57 37.80
C LYS A 150 -1.84 -11.72 38.95
N ASN A 151 -0.74 -10.99 38.71
CA ASN A 151 -0.10 -10.10 39.68
C ASN A 151 -0.50 -8.62 39.54
N LEU A 152 -1.54 -8.30 38.76
CA LEU A 152 -2.14 -6.97 38.76
C LEU A 152 -2.86 -6.73 40.10
N ASN A 153 -2.29 -5.84 40.91
CA ASN A 153 -2.78 -5.47 42.23
C ASN A 153 -2.54 -3.97 42.48
N LEU A 154 -3.18 -3.13 41.66
CA LEU A 154 -3.10 -1.66 41.73
C LEU A 154 -3.90 -1.10 42.92
N TYR A 155 -5.04 -1.72 43.19
CA TYR A 155 -6.03 -1.29 44.18
C TYR A 155 -6.63 -2.51 44.89
N ASP A 156 -7.31 -2.30 46.03
CA ASP A 156 -8.11 -3.35 46.68
C ASP A 156 -9.16 -3.87 45.68
N LYS A 157 -9.25 -5.20 45.51
CA LYS A 157 -10.23 -5.82 44.61
C LYS A 157 -11.68 -5.65 45.10
N ALA A 158 -11.88 -5.28 46.37
CA ALA A 158 -13.17 -4.88 46.93
C ALA A 158 -13.57 -3.44 46.60
N ASP A 159 -12.67 -2.59 46.10
CA ASP A 159 -12.99 -1.20 45.75
C ASP A 159 -13.75 -1.13 44.41
N ALA A 160 -15.05 -0.86 44.50
CA ALA A 160 -15.96 -0.73 43.36
C ALA A 160 -15.68 0.49 42.46
N ALA A 161 -14.84 1.44 42.88
CA ALA A 161 -14.37 2.53 42.01
C ALA A 161 -13.21 2.11 41.10
N HIS A 162 -12.44 1.08 41.49
CA HIS A 162 -11.21 0.65 40.83
C HIS A 162 -11.22 -0.84 40.44
N ASN A 163 -12.40 -1.45 40.37
CA ASN A 163 -12.60 -2.81 39.87
C ASN A 163 -13.56 -2.85 38.68
N VAL A 164 -13.43 -3.90 37.89
CA VAL A 164 -14.45 -4.35 36.93
C VAL A 164 -15.01 -5.66 37.49
N SER A 165 -16.32 -5.84 37.43
CA SER A 165 -16.97 -7.02 37.99
C SER A 165 -18.17 -7.49 37.17
N TYR A 166 -18.50 -8.77 37.30
CA TYR A 166 -19.71 -9.38 36.75
C TYR A 166 -20.28 -10.43 37.71
N VAL A 167 -21.55 -10.77 37.55
CA VAL A 167 -22.17 -11.90 38.28
C VAL A 167 -22.12 -13.13 37.39
N ASN A 168 -21.48 -14.20 37.88
CA ASN A 168 -21.30 -15.44 37.13
C ASN A 168 -22.56 -16.33 37.14
N LYS A 169 -22.50 -17.49 36.48
CA LYS A 169 -23.62 -18.43 36.36
C LYS A 169 -24.02 -19.09 37.69
N SER A 170 -23.17 -19.06 38.72
CA SER A 170 -23.49 -19.49 40.10
C SER A 170 -24.14 -18.38 40.94
N GLY A 171 -24.20 -17.15 40.46
CA GLY A 171 -24.68 -15.98 41.20
C GLY A 171 -23.59 -15.29 42.05
N GLU A 172 -22.31 -15.61 41.82
CA GLU A 172 -21.18 -15.04 42.55
C GLU A 172 -20.63 -13.83 41.79
N THR A 173 -20.29 -12.76 42.51
CA THR A 173 -19.58 -11.61 41.92
C THR A 173 -18.11 -11.96 41.71
N VAL A 174 -17.66 -11.96 40.46
CA VAL A 174 -16.25 -12.11 40.07
C VAL A 174 -15.72 -10.72 39.70
N SER A 175 -14.58 -10.30 40.25
CA SER A 175 -13.97 -9.00 39.96
C SER A 175 -12.48 -9.10 39.59
N ALA A 176 -11.99 -8.06 38.92
CA ALA A 176 -10.58 -7.82 38.61
C ALA A 176 -10.27 -6.32 38.83
N ASN A 177 -9.00 -5.93 39.04
CA ASN A 177 -8.67 -4.50 39.03
C ASN A 177 -8.96 -3.90 37.65
N LYS A 178 -9.49 -2.69 37.63
CA LYS A 178 -9.57 -1.85 36.44
C LYS A 178 -8.17 -1.27 36.15
N VAL A 179 -7.82 -1.18 34.88
CA VAL A 179 -6.67 -0.39 34.41
C VAL A 179 -7.20 0.90 33.78
N GLU A 180 -6.57 2.03 34.09
CA GLU A 180 -6.95 3.32 33.50
C GLU A 180 -6.11 3.60 32.24
N ALA A 181 -6.78 4.00 31.16
CA ALA A 181 -6.14 4.21 29.86
C ALA A 181 -5.37 5.54 29.81
N PRO A 182 -4.07 5.57 29.46
CA PRO A 182 -3.22 4.46 29.01
C PRO A 182 -2.56 3.69 30.17
N PHE A 183 -2.55 2.36 30.07
CA PHE A 183 -1.79 1.49 30.96
C PHE A 183 -0.71 0.73 30.17
N LEU A 184 0.53 1.18 30.29
CA LEU A 184 1.71 0.56 29.68
C LEU A 184 2.31 -0.49 30.62
N PHE A 185 2.58 -1.70 30.13
CA PHE A 185 3.26 -2.74 30.89
C PHE A 185 4.06 -3.70 30.02
N ILE A 186 4.99 -4.41 30.66
CA ILE A 186 5.83 -5.44 30.06
C ILE A 186 5.28 -6.81 30.50
N TYR A 187 4.87 -7.62 29.53
CA TYR A 187 4.27 -8.93 29.74
C TYR A 187 5.24 -10.07 29.40
N ASN A 188 5.26 -11.11 30.23
CA ASN A 188 5.88 -12.41 29.93
C ASN A 188 5.13 -13.52 30.69
N LYS A 189 4.45 -14.45 29.98
CA LYS A 189 3.65 -15.53 30.61
C LYS A 189 4.46 -16.44 31.53
N ASP A 190 5.78 -16.49 31.34
CA ASP A 190 6.67 -17.37 32.06
C ASP A 190 7.36 -16.76 33.27
N HIS A 191 7.32 -15.43 33.41
CA HIS A 191 7.89 -14.72 34.54
C HIS A 191 7.29 -15.17 35.89
N VAL A 192 8.19 -15.29 36.88
CA VAL A 192 7.89 -15.61 38.27
C VAL A 192 8.54 -14.60 39.19
N ASP A 193 7.89 -14.31 40.32
CA ASP A 193 8.46 -13.45 41.36
C ASP A 193 9.60 -14.13 42.13
N ALA A 194 10.23 -13.40 43.06
CA ALA A 194 11.30 -13.91 43.91
C ALA A 194 10.87 -15.05 44.87
N GLY A 195 9.57 -15.31 45.01
CA GLY A 195 9.01 -16.46 45.73
C GLY A 195 8.66 -17.65 44.81
N GLY A 196 8.82 -17.52 43.48
CA GLY A 196 8.46 -18.53 42.49
C GLY A 196 6.99 -18.51 42.05
N ASN A 197 6.20 -17.52 42.46
CA ASN A 197 4.80 -17.39 42.04
C ASN A 197 4.74 -16.81 40.62
N LYS A 198 3.80 -17.28 39.78
CA LYS A 198 3.58 -16.71 38.43
C LYS A 198 3.18 -15.23 38.53
N ALA A 199 4.00 -14.37 37.94
CA ALA A 199 3.84 -12.92 37.99
C ALA A 199 4.00 -12.30 36.59
N PRO A 200 3.05 -12.51 35.66
CA PRO A 200 3.29 -12.25 34.23
C PRO A 200 3.47 -10.78 33.83
N ILE A 201 3.04 -9.83 34.66
CA ILE A 201 3.45 -8.42 34.53
C ILE A 201 4.84 -8.29 35.15
N VAL A 202 5.86 -8.06 34.32
CA VAL A 202 7.25 -7.86 34.76
C VAL A 202 7.44 -6.46 35.34
N ALA A 203 6.89 -5.46 34.66
CA ALA A 203 6.89 -4.05 35.06
C ALA A 203 5.69 -3.32 34.45
N TYR A 204 5.26 -2.21 35.03
CA TYR A 204 4.19 -1.37 34.51
C TYR A 204 4.40 0.11 34.86
N LEU A 205 3.85 0.99 34.04
CA LEU A 205 3.79 2.43 34.32
C LEU A 205 2.71 2.68 35.38
N ASN A 206 3.12 3.22 36.53
CA ASN A 206 2.26 3.33 37.71
C ASN A 206 1.20 4.46 37.62
N GLU A 207 1.35 5.38 36.67
CA GLU A 207 0.44 6.51 36.45
C GLU A 207 0.56 7.00 35.00
N SER A 208 -0.57 7.30 34.35
CA SER A 208 -0.59 8.06 33.09
C SER A 208 -0.60 9.57 33.38
N LYS A 209 -0.23 10.39 32.39
CA LYS A 209 -0.25 11.84 32.51
C LYS A 209 -1.26 12.47 31.56
N SER A 210 -1.90 13.53 32.03
CA SER A 210 -2.61 14.44 31.15
C SER A 210 -1.62 15.44 30.53
N ALA A 211 -2.02 16.09 29.44
CA ALA A 211 -1.24 17.18 28.86
C ALA A 211 -1.01 18.34 29.87
N ALA A 212 -1.87 18.52 30.87
CA ALA A 212 -1.71 19.53 31.91
C ALA A 212 -0.65 19.15 32.95
N ASP A 213 -0.49 17.86 33.27
CA ASP A 213 0.53 17.40 34.22
C ASP A 213 1.93 17.68 33.70
N LEU A 214 2.15 17.52 32.39
CA LEU A 214 3.41 17.78 31.69
C LEU A 214 3.66 19.27 31.39
N GLN A 215 2.79 20.18 31.84
CA GLN A 215 2.88 21.62 31.57
C GLN A 215 3.06 22.46 32.84
N THR A 216 3.66 23.63 32.69
CA THR A 216 3.70 24.68 33.71
C THR A 216 3.24 26.00 33.08
N GLY A 217 2.17 26.59 33.62
CA GLY A 217 1.56 27.80 33.06
C GLY A 217 0.92 27.63 31.67
N GLY A 218 0.58 26.40 31.27
CA GLY A 218 0.03 26.09 29.94
C GLY A 218 1.09 25.90 28.83
N VAL A 219 2.37 25.86 29.19
CA VAL A 219 3.50 25.58 28.30
C VAL A 219 4.19 24.29 28.75
N LEU A 220 4.69 23.48 27.81
CA LEU A 220 5.35 22.21 28.11
C LEU A 220 6.57 22.41 29.03
N ASP A 221 6.64 21.63 30.12
CA ASP A 221 7.70 21.72 31.12
C ASP A 221 8.69 20.57 30.93
N SER A 222 9.90 20.90 30.47
CA SER A 222 10.92 19.89 30.17
C SER A 222 11.30 19.05 31.39
N ALA A 223 11.35 19.63 32.59
CA ALA A 223 11.72 18.88 33.80
C ALA A 223 10.64 17.84 34.18
N LYS A 224 9.37 18.12 33.88
CA LYS A 224 8.28 17.16 34.07
C LYS A 224 8.26 16.09 32.99
N VAL A 225 8.52 16.45 31.73
CA VAL A 225 8.66 15.51 30.62
C VAL A 225 9.85 14.55 30.87
N ASP A 226 10.99 15.07 31.32
CA ASP A 226 12.17 14.26 31.64
C ASP A 226 11.91 13.32 32.83
N ALA A 227 11.20 13.79 33.86
CA ALA A 227 10.79 12.95 34.99
C ALA A 227 9.81 11.84 34.58
N TYR A 228 8.87 12.11 33.67
CA TYR A 228 7.97 11.10 33.10
C TYR A 228 8.72 10.12 32.19
N LYS A 229 9.64 10.59 31.36
CA LYS A 229 10.54 9.73 30.57
C LYS A 229 11.40 8.82 31.45
N ALA A 230 11.84 9.29 32.62
CA ALA A 230 12.55 8.45 33.58
C ALA A 230 11.67 7.31 34.16
N GLN A 231 10.35 7.54 34.34
CA GLN A 231 9.41 6.46 34.69
C GLN A 231 9.28 5.45 33.53
N LEU A 232 9.14 5.91 32.29
CA LEU A 232 9.10 5.04 31.10
C LEU A 232 10.39 4.23 30.94
N GLN A 233 11.55 4.85 31.14
CA GLN A 233 12.87 4.21 31.13
C GLN A 233 12.96 3.10 32.20
N ALA A 234 12.45 3.35 33.42
CA ALA A 234 12.40 2.35 34.47
C ALA A 234 11.55 1.13 34.06
N VAL A 235 10.42 1.32 33.37
CA VAL A 235 9.58 0.23 32.85
C VAL A 235 10.26 -0.52 31.70
N PHE A 236 10.78 0.18 30.69
CA PHE A 236 11.37 -0.47 29.52
C PHE A 236 12.71 -1.17 29.80
N SER A 237 13.43 -0.75 30.85
CA SER A 237 14.72 -1.34 31.24
C SER A 237 14.65 -2.66 32.01
N THR A 238 13.45 -3.16 32.39
CA THR A 238 13.35 -4.37 33.21
C THR A 238 13.60 -5.68 32.47
N VAL A 239 13.72 -5.66 31.15
CA VAL A 239 14.05 -6.83 30.31
C VAL A 239 15.14 -6.47 29.31
N ASN A 240 16.04 -7.42 29.03
CA ASN A 240 17.20 -7.21 28.15
C ASN A 240 16.86 -7.24 26.64
N SER A 241 15.66 -7.69 26.28
CA SER A 241 15.20 -7.82 24.90
C SER A 241 13.68 -7.93 24.84
N TYR A 242 13.12 -7.47 23.71
CA TYR A 242 11.70 -7.57 23.38
C TYR A 242 11.48 -8.53 22.24
N ASN A 243 10.40 -9.31 22.33
CA ASN A 243 9.93 -10.20 21.28
C ASN A 243 8.87 -9.49 20.44
N THR A 244 8.92 -9.69 19.13
CA THR A 244 7.79 -9.38 18.25
C THR A 244 7.04 -10.67 17.93
N TYR A 245 5.76 -10.69 18.27
CA TYR A 245 4.83 -11.66 17.72
C TYR A 245 4.36 -11.16 16.35
N ASN A 246 4.64 -11.94 15.31
CA ASN A 246 4.23 -11.61 13.95
C ASN A 246 2.71 -11.79 13.82
N GLU A 247 2.02 -10.81 13.25
CA GLU A 247 0.57 -10.87 12.99
C GLU A 247 0.17 -12.04 12.09
N SER A 248 1.02 -12.40 11.13
CA SER A 248 0.86 -13.64 10.37
C SER A 248 0.78 -14.88 11.27
N ASN A 249 1.38 -14.86 12.46
CA ASN A 249 1.35 -15.98 13.39
C ASN A 249 0.08 -15.96 14.24
N TYR A 250 -0.51 -14.79 14.57
CA TYR A 250 -1.82 -14.73 15.22
C TYR A 250 -2.83 -15.42 14.31
N ILE A 251 -3.00 -14.88 13.10
CA ILE A 251 -3.97 -15.36 12.11
C ILE A 251 -3.76 -16.87 11.82
N LYS A 252 -2.53 -17.31 11.57
CA LYS A 252 -2.23 -18.75 11.36
C LYS A 252 -2.65 -19.61 12.55
N THR A 253 -2.39 -19.14 13.78
CA THR A 253 -2.73 -19.86 15.02
C THR A 253 -4.24 -19.91 15.23
N SER A 254 -4.94 -18.77 15.16
CA SER A 254 -6.39 -18.67 15.29
C SER A 254 -7.13 -19.60 14.35
N PHE A 255 -6.74 -19.60 13.07
CA PHE A 255 -7.34 -20.46 12.05
C PHE A 255 -7.05 -21.95 12.30
N ASN A 256 -5.80 -22.31 12.64
CA ASN A 256 -5.45 -23.69 12.92
C ASN A 256 -6.14 -24.24 14.19
N VAL A 257 -6.24 -23.44 15.26
CA VAL A 257 -6.85 -23.84 16.54
C VAL A 257 -8.35 -24.08 16.37
N ASN A 258 -9.09 -23.14 15.77
CA ASN A 258 -10.53 -23.29 15.51
C ASN A 258 -10.81 -24.44 14.52
N TYR A 259 -9.97 -24.61 13.48
CA TYR A 259 -10.12 -25.68 12.50
C TYR A 259 -9.88 -27.08 13.12
N ALA A 260 -8.83 -27.23 13.93
CA ALA A 260 -8.33 -28.54 14.36
C ALA A 260 -9.33 -29.34 15.21
N GLY A 261 -10.19 -28.67 15.98
CA GLY A 261 -11.22 -29.36 16.76
C GLY A 261 -12.46 -29.74 15.93
N GLU A 262 -12.87 -28.94 14.95
CA GLU A 262 -13.92 -29.34 13.99
C GLU A 262 -13.44 -30.41 12.99
N ASN A 263 -12.13 -30.47 12.73
CA ASN A 263 -11.50 -31.29 11.68
C ASN A 263 -10.39 -32.20 12.22
N ALA A 264 -10.55 -32.72 13.44
CA ALA A 264 -9.55 -33.55 14.12
C ALA A 264 -8.99 -34.67 13.22
N GLY A 265 -7.66 -34.73 13.10
CA GLY A 265 -6.95 -35.70 12.26
C GLY A 265 -6.79 -35.32 10.78
N LYS A 266 -7.27 -34.15 10.33
CA LYS A 266 -6.97 -33.61 9.00
C LYS A 266 -5.72 -32.70 9.02
N PRO A 267 -5.08 -32.45 7.86
CA PRO A 267 -4.02 -31.45 7.74
C PRO A 267 -4.49 -30.06 8.20
N LEU A 268 -3.59 -29.30 8.81
CA LEU A 268 -3.82 -27.92 9.22
C LEU A 268 -4.04 -27.01 8.00
N ILE A 269 -4.73 -25.87 8.19
CA ILE A 269 -4.90 -24.84 7.16
C ILE A 269 -3.54 -24.24 6.80
N PHE A 270 -2.74 -23.95 7.83
CA PHE A 270 -1.41 -23.36 7.72
C PHE A 270 -0.36 -24.25 8.39
N THR A 271 0.85 -24.20 7.84
CA THR A 271 2.02 -24.98 8.26
C THR A 271 3.20 -24.05 8.55
N GLU A 272 4.24 -24.54 9.21
CA GLU A 272 5.47 -23.77 9.49
C GLU A 272 6.19 -23.31 8.22
N GLY A 273 6.02 -24.05 7.11
CA GLY A 273 6.56 -23.71 5.79
C GLY A 273 5.71 -22.72 4.98
N ASP A 274 4.56 -22.26 5.49
CA ASP A 274 3.79 -21.21 4.84
C ASP A 274 4.40 -19.83 5.10
N GLU A 275 4.68 -19.09 4.04
CA GLU A 275 5.21 -17.72 4.07
C GLU A 275 4.36 -16.74 4.92
N PRO A 276 4.91 -15.61 5.40
CA PRO A 276 4.15 -14.60 6.16
C PRO A 276 2.89 -14.14 5.40
N LEU A 277 1.76 -14.04 6.08
CA LEU A 277 0.49 -13.64 5.47
C LEU A 277 0.49 -12.15 5.09
N VAL A 278 -0.26 -11.81 4.03
CA VAL A 278 -0.56 -10.41 3.66
C VAL A 278 -1.75 -9.82 4.41
N LEU A 279 -2.30 -10.54 5.38
CA LEU A 279 -3.49 -10.14 6.13
C LEU A 279 -3.09 -9.42 7.43
N GLU A 280 -3.78 -8.32 7.73
CA GLU A 280 -3.67 -7.54 8.97
C GLU A 280 -5.00 -7.55 9.71
N HIS A 281 -5.01 -7.88 11.00
CA HIS A 281 -6.22 -7.76 11.84
C HIS A 281 -6.51 -6.28 12.11
N VAL A 282 -7.76 -5.87 11.93
CA VAL A 282 -8.20 -4.50 12.23
C VAL A 282 -9.28 -4.47 13.29
N THR A 283 -9.16 -3.53 14.24
CA THR A 283 -10.25 -3.20 15.16
C THR A 283 -11.38 -2.49 14.41
N TYR A 284 -12.60 -2.48 14.96
CA TYR A 284 -13.72 -1.77 14.32
C TYR A 284 -13.44 -0.26 14.15
N HIS A 285 -12.76 0.36 15.13
CA HIS A 285 -12.34 1.75 15.00
C HIS A 285 -11.28 1.94 13.89
N GLN A 286 -10.25 1.07 13.82
CA GLN A 286 -9.28 1.10 12.74
C GLN A 286 -9.95 0.94 11.36
N LEU A 287 -10.89 0.00 11.22
CA LEU A 287 -11.67 -0.19 9.99
C LEU A 287 -12.45 1.08 9.60
N LYS A 288 -13.13 1.75 10.54
CA LYS A 288 -13.82 3.02 10.29
C LYS A 288 -12.88 4.09 9.72
N GLN A 289 -11.65 4.19 10.25
CA GLN A 289 -10.68 5.18 9.78
C GLN A 289 -10.15 4.83 8.37
N ILE A 290 -9.84 3.57 8.08
CA ILE A 290 -9.41 3.14 6.72
C ILE A 290 -10.54 3.37 5.70
N LEU A 291 -11.79 3.06 6.03
CA LEU A 291 -12.93 3.30 5.13
C LEU A 291 -13.21 4.80 4.91
N ALA A 292 -12.81 5.66 5.85
CA ALA A 292 -12.90 7.12 5.73
C ALA A 292 -11.68 7.76 5.02
N SER A 293 -10.56 7.03 4.85
CA SER A 293 -9.32 7.57 4.30
C SER A 293 -9.22 7.47 2.76
N ASP A 294 -8.31 8.25 2.19
CA ASP A 294 -8.01 8.26 0.76
C ASP A 294 -7.02 7.14 0.42
N GLY A 295 -7.44 6.18 -0.41
CA GLY A 295 -6.59 5.07 -0.84
C GLY A 295 -7.37 3.97 -1.56
N ASN A 296 -6.62 2.98 -2.04
CA ASN A 296 -7.10 1.77 -2.69
C ASN A 296 -6.85 0.60 -1.74
N TYR A 297 -7.88 0.06 -1.12
CA TYR A 297 -7.76 -0.90 -0.03
C TYR A 297 -8.41 -2.23 -0.39
N VAL A 298 -7.84 -3.33 0.11
CA VAL A 298 -8.45 -4.67 0.02
C VAL A 298 -8.90 -5.08 1.41
N PHE A 299 -10.16 -5.49 1.53
CA PHE A 299 -10.78 -5.89 2.78
C PHE A 299 -11.28 -7.33 2.70
N LEU A 300 -11.09 -8.09 3.76
CA LEU A 300 -11.75 -9.38 4.00
C LEU A 300 -12.60 -9.26 5.25
N PHE A 301 -13.92 -9.44 5.14
CA PHE A 301 -14.79 -9.60 6.30
C PHE A 301 -15.02 -11.09 6.53
N GLY A 302 -14.66 -11.59 7.71
CA GLY A 302 -14.71 -13.02 8.08
C GLY A 302 -14.02 -13.25 9.42
N GLY A 303 -13.87 -14.51 9.84
CA GLY A 303 -13.27 -14.82 11.14
C GLY A 303 -12.69 -16.23 11.22
N SER A 304 -11.80 -16.45 12.17
CA SER A 304 -11.18 -17.74 12.48
C SER A 304 -12.21 -18.85 12.78
N TRP A 305 -13.31 -18.46 13.43
CA TRP A 305 -14.49 -19.28 13.75
C TRP A 305 -15.37 -19.67 12.55
N CYS A 306 -15.11 -19.18 11.33
CA CYS A 306 -16.00 -19.35 10.19
C CYS A 306 -15.50 -20.45 9.23
N PRO A 307 -16.18 -21.60 9.09
CA PRO A 307 -15.74 -22.70 8.21
C PRO A 307 -15.58 -22.33 6.73
N ASN A 308 -16.39 -21.38 6.23
CA ASN A 308 -16.22 -20.85 4.87
C ASN A 308 -14.94 -20.01 4.73
N THR A 309 -14.57 -19.27 5.77
CA THR A 309 -13.34 -18.45 5.79
C THR A 309 -12.12 -19.37 5.92
N GLN A 310 -12.18 -20.34 6.84
CA GLN A 310 -11.19 -21.42 6.98
C GLN A 310 -10.92 -22.14 5.66
N ALA A 311 -11.96 -22.41 4.86
CA ALA A 311 -11.83 -23.08 3.57
C ALA A 311 -11.02 -22.30 2.52
N ILE A 312 -10.97 -20.96 2.59
CA ILE A 312 -10.44 -20.13 1.50
C ILE A 312 -9.27 -19.22 1.91
N ILE A 313 -9.05 -18.95 3.20
CA ILE A 313 -8.08 -17.96 3.71
C ILE A 313 -6.66 -18.16 3.13
N LYS A 314 -6.23 -19.41 2.95
CA LYS A 314 -4.94 -19.74 2.33
C LYS A 314 -4.85 -19.26 0.88
N TYR A 315 -5.85 -19.57 0.06
CA TYR A 315 -5.90 -19.15 -1.35
C TYR A 315 -6.08 -17.64 -1.50
N VAL A 316 -6.82 -16.97 -0.60
CA VAL A 316 -6.91 -15.50 -0.55
C VAL A 316 -5.51 -14.89 -0.45
N ASN A 317 -4.68 -15.36 0.49
CA ASN A 317 -3.30 -14.93 0.68
C ASN A 317 -2.38 -15.29 -0.51
N GLU A 318 -2.41 -16.54 -0.99
CA GLU A 318 -1.58 -16.99 -2.11
C GLU A 318 -1.83 -16.17 -3.38
N TYR A 319 -3.10 -15.92 -3.71
CA TYR A 319 -3.47 -15.19 -4.92
C TYR A 319 -3.38 -13.67 -4.77
N ALA A 320 -3.46 -13.13 -3.56
CA ALA A 320 -3.07 -11.75 -3.29
C ALA A 320 -1.59 -11.53 -3.66
N LYS A 321 -0.69 -12.34 -3.08
CA LYS A 321 0.75 -12.31 -3.41
C LYS A 321 1.01 -12.48 -4.90
N LYS A 322 0.34 -13.45 -5.55
CA LYS A 322 0.46 -13.68 -7.01
C LYS A 322 0.09 -12.45 -7.85
N ASN A 323 -0.84 -11.63 -7.39
CA ASN A 323 -1.26 -10.40 -8.03
C ASN A 323 -0.61 -9.15 -7.39
N ASN A 324 0.52 -9.34 -6.68
CA ASN A 324 1.33 -8.28 -6.07
C ASN A 324 0.57 -7.42 -5.03
N VAL A 325 -0.45 -7.99 -4.38
CA VAL A 325 -1.14 -7.41 -3.22
C VAL A 325 -0.44 -7.87 -1.95
N ASP A 326 0.13 -6.94 -1.21
CA ASP A 326 0.89 -7.16 0.03
C ASP A 326 0.11 -6.85 1.32
N LYS A 327 -1.10 -6.29 1.20
CA LYS A 327 -1.97 -5.91 2.32
C LYS A 327 -3.44 -6.25 2.05
N ILE A 328 -4.07 -6.93 3.00
CA ILE A 328 -5.52 -7.12 3.12
C ILE A 328 -5.90 -6.82 4.58
N TYR A 329 -6.81 -5.89 4.81
CA TYR A 329 -7.36 -5.65 6.14
C TYR A 329 -8.44 -6.68 6.43
N PHE A 330 -8.20 -7.50 7.45
CA PHE A 330 -9.06 -8.60 7.87
C PHE A 330 -9.85 -8.19 9.10
N PHE A 331 -11.16 -8.09 8.94
CA PHE A 331 -12.09 -7.63 9.98
C PHE A 331 -13.07 -8.74 10.37
N ASP A 332 -13.12 -9.05 11.67
CA ASP A 332 -14.14 -9.94 12.20
C ASP A 332 -15.39 -9.17 12.64
N THR A 333 -16.51 -9.52 12.00
CA THR A 333 -17.86 -9.09 12.40
C THR A 333 -18.29 -9.61 13.78
N LYS A 334 -17.48 -10.48 14.40
CA LYS A 334 -17.57 -10.91 15.79
C LYS A 334 -16.41 -10.29 16.57
N LEU A 335 -16.67 -9.26 17.37
CA LEU A 335 -15.61 -8.38 17.92
C LEU A 335 -14.71 -9.05 18.99
N ASP A 336 -15.05 -10.25 19.44
CA ASP A 336 -14.27 -11.11 20.34
C ASP A 336 -13.67 -12.35 19.63
N ALA A 337 -13.83 -12.48 18.31
CA ALA A 337 -13.65 -13.70 17.52
C ALA A 337 -14.38 -14.96 18.07
N GLY A 338 -15.29 -14.77 19.04
CA GLY A 338 -16.01 -15.81 19.77
C GLY A 338 -15.20 -16.52 20.85
N LEU A 339 -14.03 -15.98 21.22
CA LEU A 339 -13.19 -16.54 22.29
C LEU A 339 -13.86 -16.40 23.66
N ILE A 340 -13.75 -17.44 24.49
CA ILE A 340 -14.16 -17.40 25.90
C ILE A 340 -12.95 -17.77 26.75
N VAL A 341 -12.28 -16.74 27.28
CA VAL A 341 -11.00 -16.86 27.98
C VAL A 341 -11.06 -17.81 29.18
N GLY A 342 -12.18 -17.80 29.92
CA GLY A 342 -12.47 -18.68 31.05
C GLY A 342 -12.87 -20.12 30.70
N ASP A 343 -13.10 -20.46 29.43
CA ASP A 343 -13.46 -21.82 28.98
C ASP A 343 -12.42 -22.36 27.97
N PRO A 344 -11.39 -23.09 28.43
CA PRO A 344 -10.35 -23.63 27.54
C PRO A 344 -10.86 -24.72 26.58
N ALA A 345 -12.09 -25.23 26.74
CA ALA A 345 -12.67 -26.14 25.76
C ALA A 345 -13.27 -25.40 24.55
N ASN A 346 -13.64 -24.12 24.70
CA ASN A 346 -14.48 -23.44 23.69
C ASN A 346 -13.74 -23.03 22.42
N ASN A 347 -12.45 -22.68 22.49
CA ASN A 347 -11.64 -22.29 21.33
C ASN A 347 -11.42 -23.42 20.30
N SER A 348 -11.92 -24.64 20.56
CA SER A 348 -11.77 -25.80 19.68
C SER A 348 -12.95 -26.03 18.73
N GLY A 349 -14.08 -25.32 18.87
CA GLY A 349 -15.30 -25.57 18.09
C GLY A 349 -16.01 -26.92 18.34
N THR A 350 -15.43 -27.81 19.16
CA THR A 350 -15.91 -29.20 19.33
C THR A 350 -17.28 -29.33 20.01
N ASN A 351 -17.73 -28.32 20.76
CA ASN A 351 -18.99 -28.36 21.52
C ASN A 351 -20.09 -27.57 20.79
N SER A 352 -21.11 -28.29 20.31
CA SER A 352 -22.14 -27.75 19.40
C SER A 352 -22.96 -26.58 19.95
N LYS A 353 -23.03 -26.38 21.28
CA LYS A 353 -23.75 -25.26 21.91
C LYS A 353 -22.90 -24.04 22.25
N THR A 354 -21.57 -24.16 22.23
CA THR A 354 -20.66 -23.07 22.63
C THR A 354 -19.76 -22.60 21.49
N ASN A 355 -19.54 -23.46 20.49
CA ASN A 355 -18.81 -23.18 19.25
C ASN A 355 -19.12 -21.76 18.71
N PRO A 356 -18.09 -20.95 18.41
CA PRO A 356 -18.25 -19.54 18.01
C PRO A 356 -19.02 -19.32 16.70
N HIS A 357 -19.13 -20.31 15.82
CA HIS A 357 -20.00 -20.33 14.65
C HIS A 357 -21.49 -20.37 15.00
N ASN A 358 -21.85 -21.06 16.09
CA ASN A 358 -23.24 -21.37 16.45
C ASN A 358 -23.88 -20.33 17.40
N ASN A 359 -23.15 -19.28 17.77
CA ASN A 359 -23.63 -18.25 18.70
C ASN A 359 -23.55 -16.83 18.09
N ASN A 360 -24.32 -15.89 18.66
CA ASN A 360 -24.39 -14.50 18.23
C ASN A 360 -23.76 -13.52 19.23
N GLU A 361 -22.93 -14.00 20.15
CA GLU A 361 -22.21 -13.11 21.07
C GLU A 361 -21.24 -12.22 20.30
N LEU A 362 -21.28 -10.90 20.58
CA LEU A 362 -20.50 -9.83 19.94
C LEU A 362 -20.53 -9.84 18.39
N GLN A 363 -21.49 -10.55 17.80
CA GLN A 363 -21.69 -10.68 16.36
C GLN A 363 -22.53 -9.51 15.85
N ILE A 364 -21.87 -8.41 15.48
CA ILE A 364 -22.56 -7.18 15.04
C ILE A 364 -23.35 -7.40 13.73
N ARG A 365 -23.02 -8.42 12.93
CA ARG A 365 -23.78 -8.85 11.73
C ARG A 365 -24.99 -9.76 12.09
N THR A 366 -25.67 -9.47 13.19
CA THR A 366 -26.91 -10.17 13.60
C THR A 366 -28.03 -9.17 13.89
N THR A 367 -29.19 -9.42 13.28
CA THR A 367 -30.40 -8.61 13.44
C THR A 367 -30.84 -8.52 14.89
N ASN A 368 -31.10 -7.30 15.36
CA ASN A 368 -31.46 -6.97 16.73
C ASN A 368 -30.41 -7.36 17.80
N HIS A 369 -29.14 -7.58 17.41
CA HIS A 369 -28.03 -7.56 18.36
C HIS A 369 -27.90 -6.13 18.95
N PRO A 370 -27.56 -5.94 20.24
CA PRO A 370 -27.50 -4.60 20.86
C PRO A 370 -26.56 -3.62 20.14
N TYR A 371 -25.53 -4.15 19.47
CA TYR A 371 -24.54 -3.40 18.69
C TYR A 371 -24.68 -3.58 17.16
N ALA A 372 -25.86 -3.98 16.67
CA ALA A 372 -26.12 -4.17 15.24
C ALA A 372 -26.04 -2.86 14.42
N ASN A 373 -26.16 -1.71 15.08
CA ASN A 373 -25.93 -0.39 14.47
C ASN A 373 -24.50 -0.26 13.93
N LEU A 374 -23.49 -0.77 14.65
CA LEU A 374 -22.09 -0.72 14.21
C LEU A 374 -21.90 -1.35 12.82
N TYR A 375 -22.56 -2.47 12.57
CA TYR A 375 -22.55 -3.11 11.26
C TYR A 375 -23.41 -2.35 10.23
N VAL A 376 -24.65 -2.01 10.58
CA VAL A 376 -25.61 -1.42 9.64
C VAL A 376 -25.16 -0.04 9.16
N ASP A 377 -24.67 0.80 10.07
CA ASP A 377 -24.23 2.15 9.76
C ASP A 377 -22.91 2.14 8.98
N LEU A 378 -22.00 1.19 9.24
CA LEU A 378 -20.80 0.96 8.41
C LEU A 378 -21.17 0.59 6.97
N VAL A 379 -22.07 -0.41 6.79
CA VAL A 379 -22.52 -0.83 5.44
C VAL A 379 -23.20 0.33 4.71
N LYS A 380 -24.11 1.05 5.36
CA LYS A 380 -24.85 2.16 4.74
C LYS A 380 -23.98 3.37 4.41
N THR A 381 -22.97 3.66 5.22
CA THR A 381 -22.12 4.86 5.06
C THR A 381 -21.03 4.63 4.02
N TYR A 382 -20.31 3.51 4.11
CA TYR A 382 -19.09 3.29 3.34
C TYR A 382 -19.28 2.36 2.15
N LEU A 383 -20.23 1.41 2.20
CA LEU A 383 -20.38 0.32 1.24
C LEU A 383 -21.57 0.54 0.29
N THR A 384 -21.77 1.78 -0.15
CA THR A 384 -23.01 2.26 -0.80
C THR A 384 -23.41 1.56 -2.10
N ASN A 385 -22.47 0.95 -2.83
CA ASN A 385 -22.73 0.21 -4.06
C ASN A 385 -22.62 -1.33 -3.90
N ILE A 386 -22.62 -1.84 -2.67
CA ILE A 386 -22.36 -3.26 -2.37
C ILE A 386 -23.34 -4.22 -3.05
N LYS A 387 -22.91 -5.47 -3.19
CA LYS A 387 -23.63 -6.57 -3.82
C LYS A 387 -23.35 -7.83 -2.97
N THR A 388 -24.38 -8.50 -2.52
CA THR A 388 -24.32 -9.69 -1.65
C THR A 388 -25.30 -10.73 -2.15
N GLU A 389 -25.00 -12.03 -1.97
CA GLU A 389 -25.90 -13.12 -2.37
C GLU A 389 -27.25 -13.01 -1.65
N ASN A 390 -27.19 -12.46 -0.44
CA ASN A 390 -28.32 -12.23 0.42
C ASN A 390 -29.30 -11.21 -0.17
N ASN A 391 -28.87 -10.34 -1.10
CA ASN A 391 -29.73 -9.37 -1.77
C ASN A 391 -30.18 -9.80 -3.17
N THR A 392 -29.53 -10.78 -3.79
CA THR A 392 -29.97 -11.37 -5.06
C THR A 392 -30.99 -12.51 -4.84
N ALA A 393 -31.08 -13.03 -3.62
CA ALA A 393 -32.08 -14.01 -3.20
C ALA A 393 -33.53 -13.50 -3.28
N ALA A 394 -34.48 -14.41 -3.52
CA ALA A 394 -35.91 -14.11 -3.65
C ALA A 394 -36.60 -13.53 -2.38
N LYS A 395 -35.88 -13.52 -1.25
CA LYS A 395 -36.21 -12.74 -0.05
C LYS A 395 -34.90 -12.12 0.45
N PRO A 396 -34.63 -10.83 0.19
CA PRO A 396 -33.40 -10.18 0.61
C PRO A 396 -33.18 -10.29 2.12
N SER A 397 -31.98 -10.71 2.54
CA SER A 397 -31.61 -10.78 3.96
C SER A 397 -30.83 -9.54 4.36
N VAL A 398 -31.35 -8.84 5.36
CA VAL A 398 -30.78 -7.61 5.92
C VAL A 398 -30.47 -7.79 7.40
N ILE A 399 -29.46 -7.08 7.89
CA ILE A 399 -29.26 -6.83 9.31
C ILE A 399 -30.03 -5.57 9.68
N SER A 400 -30.65 -5.53 10.86
CA SER A 400 -31.31 -4.32 11.35
C SER A 400 -31.11 -4.07 12.83
N TYR A 401 -31.22 -2.80 13.19
CA TYR A 401 -31.38 -2.31 14.56
C TYR A 401 -32.58 -1.34 14.62
N VAL A 402 -32.92 -0.87 15.82
CA VAL A 402 -33.94 0.18 16.04
C VAL A 402 -33.22 1.43 16.55
N ASP A 403 -33.44 2.57 15.90
CA ASP A 403 -32.79 3.83 16.28
C ASP A 403 -33.43 4.50 17.50
N ALA A 404 -32.85 5.61 17.96
CA ALA A 404 -33.37 6.39 19.09
C ALA A 404 -34.77 6.99 18.85
N ASN A 405 -35.27 6.99 17.62
CA ASN A 405 -36.62 7.44 17.25
C ASN A 405 -37.63 6.27 17.18
N GLY A 406 -37.20 5.03 17.45
CA GLY A 406 -38.03 3.83 17.30
C GLY A 406 -38.15 3.33 15.86
N SER A 407 -37.34 3.83 14.93
CA SER A 407 -37.36 3.45 13.52
C SER A 407 -36.43 2.26 13.24
N THR A 408 -36.92 1.26 12.52
CA THR A 408 -36.08 0.14 12.07
C THR A 408 -35.14 0.59 10.97
N VAL A 409 -33.83 0.47 11.20
CA VAL A 409 -32.78 0.80 10.24
C VAL A 409 -32.13 -0.49 9.74
N THR A 410 -32.11 -0.67 8.42
CA THR A 410 -31.64 -1.89 7.74
C THR A 410 -30.36 -1.66 6.94
N GLY A 411 -29.43 -2.62 6.96
CA GLY A 411 -28.26 -2.68 6.08
C GLY A 411 -28.08 -4.08 5.49
N ASP A 412 -27.47 -4.15 4.30
CA ASP A 412 -27.28 -5.39 3.54
C ASP A 412 -26.48 -6.43 4.35
N ARG A 413 -26.93 -7.69 4.38
CA ARG A 413 -26.20 -8.79 5.04
C ARG A 413 -25.12 -9.32 4.09
N LEU A 414 -23.85 -9.14 4.40
CA LEU A 414 -22.75 -9.74 3.64
C LEU A 414 -22.58 -11.20 4.04
N GLN A 415 -22.33 -12.10 3.09
CA GLN A 415 -21.95 -13.47 3.42
C GLN A 415 -20.45 -13.54 3.70
N VAL A 416 -20.07 -14.05 4.87
CA VAL A 416 -18.65 -14.25 5.22
C VAL A 416 -18.15 -15.62 4.71
N PRO A 417 -16.96 -15.70 4.09
CA PRO A 417 -16.00 -14.61 3.82
C PRO A 417 -16.46 -13.68 2.67
N TYR A 418 -16.40 -12.37 2.92
CA TYR A 418 -16.67 -11.32 1.93
C TYR A 418 -15.36 -10.56 1.65
N LEU A 419 -14.72 -10.85 0.52
CA LEU A 419 -13.49 -10.19 0.08
C LEU A 419 -13.83 -9.10 -0.94
N PHE A 420 -13.30 -7.88 -0.80
CA PHE A 420 -13.59 -6.79 -1.73
C PHE A 420 -12.45 -5.78 -1.88
N ALA A 421 -12.46 -5.10 -3.04
CA ALA A 421 -11.56 -3.99 -3.35
C ALA A 421 -12.32 -2.66 -3.24
N TYR A 422 -11.70 -1.67 -2.60
CA TYR A 422 -12.35 -0.48 -2.09
C TYR A 422 -11.55 0.79 -2.38
N ASN A 423 -12.24 1.87 -2.75
CA ASN A 423 -11.71 3.23 -2.72
C ASN A 423 -12.91 4.19 -2.55
N LYS A 424 -12.96 4.94 -1.44
CA LYS A 424 -14.11 5.81 -1.10
C LYS A 424 -14.45 6.83 -2.19
N ASN A 425 -13.46 7.24 -2.99
CA ASN A 425 -13.58 8.25 -4.04
C ASN A 425 -13.94 7.65 -5.41
N ASN A 426 -14.03 6.31 -5.55
CA ASN A 426 -14.38 5.71 -6.83
C ASN A 426 -15.80 6.09 -7.24
N VAL A 427 -15.92 6.61 -8.47
CA VAL A 427 -17.20 6.79 -9.15
C VAL A 427 -17.31 5.86 -10.34
N ASP A 428 -18.54 5.53 -10.71
CA ASP A 428 -18.81 4.83 -11.97
C ASP A 428 -18.64 5.75 -13.19
N ALA A 429 -18.76 5.18 -14.39
CA ALA A 429 -18.73 5.92 -15.65
C ALA A 429 -19.84 7.00 -15.82
N ASN A 430 -20.80 7.09 -14.89
CA ASN A 430 -21.86 8.11 -14.83
C ASN A 430 -21.62 9.13 -13.70
N GLY A 431 -20.47 9.07 -13.02
CA GLY A 431 -20.13 9.94 -11.89
C GLY A 431 -20.86 9.62 -10.58
N GLN A 432 -21.50 8.46 -10.46
CA GLN A 432 -22.18 8.04 -9.23
C GLN A 432 -21.19 7.38 -8.25
N PRO A 433 -21.26 7.66 -6.94
CA PRO A 433 -20.42 6.99 -5.94
C PRO A 433 -20.54 5.48 -6.02
N ALA A 434 -19.40 4.82 -6.21
CA ALA A 434 -19.31 3.38 -6.42
C ALA A 434 -18.07 2.80 -5.70
N PRO A 435 -17.94 2.98 -4.38
CA PRO A 435 -16.66 2.82 -3.67
C PRO A 435 -16.10 1.39 -3.69
N ILE A 436 -16.93 0.37 -3.90
CA ILE A 436 -16.49 -1.01 -4.11
C ILE A 436 -16.23 -1.24 -5.61
N LEU A 437 -15.01 -1.64 -5.94
CA LEU A 437 -14.54 -1.88 -7.32
C LEU A 437 -14.93 -3.28 -7.84
N GLY A 438 -15.10 -4.22 -6.91
CA GLY A 438 -15.51 -5.60 -7.10
C GLY A 438 -15.51 -6.36 -5.77
N HIS A 439 -16.18 -7.51 -5.72
CA HIS A 439 -16.20 -8.40 -4.55
C HIS A 439 -16.03 -9.87 -4.95
N VAL A 440 -15.75 -10.71 -3.96
CA VAL A 440 -15.64 -12.17 -4.02
C VAL A 440 -16.25 -12.75 -2.74
N GLU A 441 -17.44 -13.35 -2.85
CA GLU A 441 -18.12 -14.13 -1.80
C GLU A 441 -17.87 -15.62 -2.06
N LEU A 442 -17.30 -16.39 -1.12
CA LEU A 442 -16.90 -17.79 -1.39
C LEU A 442 -17.39 -18.78 -0.32
N MET A 443 -18.55 -19.39 -0.57
CA MET A 443 -19.15 -20.45 0.24
C MET A 443 -18.59 -21.86 -0.07
N TYR A 444 -17.41 -22.20 0.46
CA TYR A 444 -16.86 -23.55 0.34
C TYR A 444 -16.65 -24.22 1.71
N SER A 445 -16.57 -25.55 1.73
CA SER A 445 -16.00 -26.30 2.86
C SER A 445 -14.58 -26.71 2.50
N TRP A 446 -13.70 -26.80 3.49
CA TRP A 446 -12.29 -27.19 3.31
C TRP A 446 -12.10 -28.39 2.38
N THR A 447 -12.93 -29.42 2.54
CA THR A 447 -12.88 -30.66 1.75
C THR A 447 -13.22 -30.49 0.27
N ASN A 448 -13.99 -29.46 -0.12
CA ASN A 448 -14.56 -29.34 -1.46
C ASN A 448 -13.87 -28.29 -2.35
N ILE A 449 -12.86 -27.61 -1.82
CA ILE A 449 -12.09 -26.54 -2.48
C ILE A 449 -10.63 -26.93 -2.76
N GLN A 450 -10.23 -28.15 -2.41
CA GLN A 450 -8.89 -28.67 -2.70
C GLN A 450 -8.68 -28.86 -4.22
N PRO A 451 -7.43 -28.71 -4.74
CA PRO A 451 -7.17 -28.81 -6.18
C PRO A 451 -7.46 -30.19 -6.78
N ASP A 452 -7.34 -31.24 -5.97
CA ASP A 452 -7.59 -32.65 -6.31
C ASP A 452 -9.04 -33.10 -6.00
N TYR A 453 -9.91 -32.21 -5.54
CA TYR A 453 -11.29 -32.56 -5.22
C TYR A 453 -12.11 -32.91 -6.47
N VAL A 454 -12.57 -34.17 -6.51
CA VAL A 454 -13.47 -34.71 -7.54
C VAL A 454 -14.87 -34.87 -6.95
N SER A 455 -15.91 -34.52 -7.74
CA SER A 455 -17.31 -34.61 -7.32
C SER A 455 -18.22 -34.88 -8.50
N THR A 456 -19.23 -35.75 -8.33
CA THR A 456 -20.15 -36.14 -9.41
C THR A 456 -20.85 -34.92 -10.00
N GLY A 457 -20.69 -34.69 -11.30
CA GLY A 457 -21.24 -33.54 -12.02
C GLY A 457 -20.32 -32.31 -12.09
N TYR A 458 -19.11 -32.39 -11.55
CA TYR A 458 -18.04 -31.39 -11.67
C TYR A 458 -16.88 -32.00 -12.45
N THR A 459 -16.08 -31.18 -13.14
CA THR A 459 -14.73 -31.59 -13.54
C THR A 459 -13.80 -31.55 -12.34
N ASP A 460 -12.76 -32.36 -12.35
CA ASP A 460 -11.71 -32.40 -11.33
C ASP A 460 -11.18 -30.98 -11.05
N GLY A 461 -11.08 -30.60 -9.77
CA GLY A 461 -10.59 -29.27 -9.37
C GLY A 461 -11.45 -28.07 -9.80
N ALA A 462 -12.68 -28.27 -10.29
CA ALA A 462 -13.54 -27.18 -10.78
C ALA A 462 -13.82 -26.10 -9.72
N ARG A 463 -14.04 -26.49 -8.46
CA ARG A 463 -14.34 -25.56 -7.36
C ARG A 463 -13.12 -24.68 -7.03
N TYR A 464 -11.94 -25.30 -6.92
CA TYR A 464 -10.66 -24.60 -6.81
C TYR A 464 -10.48 -23.61 -7.96
N THR A 465 -10.59 -24.09 -9.21
CA THR A 465 -10.45 -23.28 -10.43
C THR A 465 -11.39 -22.08 -10.44
N ASN A 466 -12.65 -22.24 -10.03
CA ASN A 466 -13.63 -21.16 -9.97
C ASN A 466 -13.26 -20.10 -8.90
N ALA A 467 -12.84 -20.52 -7.70
CA ALA A 467 -12.37 -19.59 -6.67
C ALA A 467 -11.12 -18.83 -7.11
N ILE A 468 -10.17 -19.53 -7.71
CA ILE A 468 -8.94 -18.95 -8.25
C ILE A 468 -9.26 -17.92 -9.35
N ASN A 469 -10.18 -18.22 -10.26
CA ASN A 469 -10.62 -17.27 -11.28
C ASN A 469 -11.29 -16.03 -10.66
N ALA A 470 -12.13 -16.19 -9.63
CA ALA A 470 -12.74 -15.09 -8.89
C ALA A 470 -11.66 -14.18 -8.23
N LEU A 471 -10.70 -14.76 -7.53
CA LEU A 471 -9.61 -14.04 -6.85
C LEU A 471 -8.73 -13.25 -7.84
N ASN A 472 -8.20 -13.89 -8.89
CA ASN A 472 -7.41 -13.17 -9.90
C ASN A 472 -8.23 -12.08 -10.60
N SER A 473 -9.52 -12.31 -10.83
CA SER A 473 -10.39 -11.32 -11.45
C SER A 473 -10.60 -10.10 -10.53
N LEU A 474 -10.81 -10.29 -9.22
CA LEU A 474 -10.84 -9.17 -8.25
C LEU A 474 -9.53 -8.38 -8.27
N TYR A 475 -8.38 -9.05 -8.10
CA TYR A 475 -7.08 -8.38 -7.98
C TYR A 475 -6.62 -7.67 -9.28
N SER A 476 -7.26 -7.94 -10.43
CA SER A 476 -7.03 -7.19 -11.68
C SER A 476 -7.74 -5.82 -11.78
N ARG A 477 -8.55 -5.42 -10.77
CA ARG A 477 -9.12 -4.07 -10.61
C ARG A 477 -9.08 -3.64 -9.14
N LEU A 478 -7.95 -3.05 -8.75
CA LEU A 478 -7.72 -2.53 -7.40
C LEU A 478 -7.63 -1.01 -7.34
N GLU A 479 -7.28 -0.34 -8.44
CA GLU A 479 -7.36 1.12 -8.55
C GLU A 479 -8.78 1.56 -8.93
N ALA A 480 -9.25 2.68 -8.34
CA ALA A 480 -10.45 3.38 -8.81
C ALA A 480 -10.30 3.93 -10.23
N VAL A 481 -9.15 4.57 -10.48
CA VAL A 481 -8.83 5.37 -11.67
C VAL A 481 -7.48 4.89 -12.20
N PRO A 482 -7.31 4.62 -13.51
CA PRO A 482 -6.06 4.06 -14.03
C PRO A 482 -4.85 4.98 -13.80
N SER A 483 -3.95 4.56 -12.92
CA SER A 483 -2.71 5.29 -12.60
C SER A 483 -1.53 4.87 -13.49
N ARG A 484 -0.42 5.64 -13.45
CA ARG A 484 0.89 5.30 -14.03
C ARG A 484 0.89 4.98 -15.54
N LEU A 485 -0.13 5.44 -16.29
CA LEU A 485 -0.19 5.31 -17.74
C LEU A 485 0.65 6.40 -18.42
N THR A 486 1.40 6.04 -19.47
CA THR A 486 2.26 6.98 -20.22
C THR A 486 2.08 6.80 -21.72
N GLY A 487 1.79 7.88 -22.44
CA GLY A 487 1.76 7.87 -23.91
C GLY A 487 3.18 7.92 -24.50
N VAL A 488 3.44 7.10 -25.51
CA VAL A 488 4.71 7.00 -26.23
C VAL A 488 4.46 7.31 -27.70
N ALA A 489 5.20 8.28 -28.23
CA ALA A 489 5.05 8.73 -29.62
C ALA A 489 5.33 7.60 -30.64
N PRO A 490 4.78 7.68 -31.87
CA PRO A 490 5.14 6.80 -32.97
C PRO A 490 6.65 6.84 -33.27
N THR A 491 7.21 5.74 -33.79
CA THR A 491 8.68 5.65 -34.01
C THR A 491 9.18 6.55 -35.13
N ALA A 492 8.32 6.86 -36.11
CA ALA A 492 8.64 7.68 -37.27
C ALA A 492 7.52 8.70 -37.59
N ALA A 493 7.86 9.73 -38.37
CA ALA A 493 6.91 10.77 -38.77
C ALA A 493 5.68 10.20 -39.51
N GLY A 494 4.47 10.40 -38.96
CA GLY A 494 3.23 9.90 -39.56
C GLY A 494 2.97 8.40 -39.38
N ALA A 495 3.79 7.68 -38.62
CA ALA A 495 3.53 6.30 -38.25
C ALA A 495 2.34 6.16 -37.28
N GLN A 496 1.77 4.96 -37.20
CA GLN A 496 0.66 4.61 -36.31
C GLN A 496 1.06 3.48 -35.36
N ASP A 497 2.29 3.51 -34.86
CA ASP A 497 2.88 2.52 -33.93
C ASP A 497 3.16 3.09 -32.53
N GLY A 498 2.63 4.29 -32.25
CA GLY A 498 2.60 4.88 -30.92
C GLY A 498 1.84 4.00 -29.91
N GLN A 499 2.05 4.27 -28.63
CA GLN A 499 1.65 3.35 -27.56
C GLN A 499 1.11 4.08 -26.33
N ILE A 500 0.39 3.34 -25.47
CA ILE A 500 0.19 3.70 -24.06
C ILE A 500 0.77 2.57 -23.22
N ALA A 501 1.83 2.88 -22.48
CA ALA A 501 2.50 1.99 -21.55
C ALA A 501 1.84 2.06 -20.15
N GLY A 502 2.15 1.08 -19.29
CA GLY A 502 1.64 1.00 -17.92
C GLY A 502 0.33 0.22 -17.76
N THR A 503 -0.16 -0.45 -18.80
CA THR A 503 -1.45 -1.17 -18.78
C THR A 503 -1.35 -2.63 -18.31
N ALA A 504 -0.13 -3.19 -18.19
CA ALA A 504 0.09 -4.57 -17.75
C ALA A 504 -0.61 -4.87 -16.41
N GLY A 505 -1.30 -6.02 -16.34
CA GLY A 505 -2.05 -6.47 -15.16
C GLY A 505 -3.38 -5.75 -14.91
N LYS A 506 -3.66 -4.63 -15.58
CA LYS A 506 -4.86 -3.80 -15.35
C LYS A 506 -5.98 -4.18 -16.33
N ALA A 507 -7.18 -4.47 -15.82
CA ALA A 507 -8.37 -4.78 -16.63
C ALA A 507 -8.97 -3.53 -17.32
N LEU A 508 -8.23 -2.96 -18.27
CA LEU A 508 -8.54 -1.68 -18.91
C LEU A 508 -9.27 -1.83 -20.26
N GLU A 509 -9.96 -0.76 -20.64
CA GLU A 509 -10.43 -0.49 -22.00
C GLU A 509 -10.10 0.96 -22.40
N TYR A 510 -9.91 1.19 -23.69
CA TYR A 510 -9.48 2.49 -24.22
C TYR A 510 -10.22 2.88 -25.51
N ARG A 511 -10.21 4.18 -25.84
CA ARG A 511 -10.69 4.71 -27.13
C ARG A 511 -9.96 6.01 -27.48
N SER A 512 -9.86 6.36 -28.77
CA SER A 512 -9.59 7.75 -29.14
C SER A 512 -10.70 8.66 -28.59
N VAL A 513 -10.39 9.90 -28.21
CA VAL A 513 -11.43 10.91 -27.88
C VAL A 513 -12.47 11.07 -29.00
N THR A 514 -12.08 10.84 -30.26
CA THR A 514 -12.95 10.92 -31.45
C THR A 514 -13.80 9.66 -31.70
N SER A 515 -13.53 8.54 -31.01
CA SER A 515 -14.33 7.32 -31.09
C SER A 515 -15.36 7.28 -29.97
N ALA A 516 -16.57 6.77 -30.24
CA ALA A 516 -17.55 6.42 -29.19
C ALA A 516 -17.34 5.00 -28.62
N VAL A 517 -16.59 4.14 -29.33
CA VAL A 517 -16.43 2.72 -29.01
C VAL A 517 -15.12 2.49 -28.26
N TYR A 518 -15.21 1.84 -27.10
CA TYR A 518 -14.06 1.33 -26.34
C TYR A 518 -13.57 -0.02 -26.90
N GLN A 519 -12.26 -0.24 -26.80
CA GLN A 519 -11.55 -1.47 -27.15
C GLN A 519 -10.89 -2.05 -25.89
N PRO A 520 -10.94 -3.38 -25.67
CA PRO A 520 -10.30 -4.00 -24.52
C PRO A 520 -8.77 -3.97 -24.62
N VAL A 521 -8.08 -3.84 -23.49
CA VAL A 521 -6.62 -3.92 -23.43
C VAL A 521 -6.21 -5.38 -23.19
N ASN A 522 -5.74 -6.04 -24.25
CA ASN A 522 -5.40 -7.47 -24.25
C ASN A 522 -3.89 -7.75 -24.06
N SER A 523 -3.10 -6.74 -23.66
CA SER A 523 -1.62 -6.74 -23.75
C SER A 523 -0.99 -5.86 -22.65
N GLY A 524 0.32 -6.04 -22.39
CA GLY A 524 1.10 -5.26 -21.43
C GLY A 524 1.22 -3.76 -21.75
N SER A 525 1.00 -3.40 -23.01
CA SER A 525 0.79 -2.03 -23.51
C SER A 525 -0.36 -2.00 -24.52
N ILE A 526 -0.95 -0.82 -24.70
CA ILE A 526 -1.76 -0.53 -25.90
C ILE A 526 -0.78 -0.07 -26.99
N THR A 527 -0.84 -0.67 -28.17
CA THR A 527 0.03 -0.36 -29.31
C THR A 527 -0.79 -0.09 -30.57
N GLY A 528 -0.14 0.38 -31.64
CA GLY A 528 -0.83 0.66 -32.91
C GLY A 528 -1.60 1.99 -32.90
N LEU A 529 -1.13 2.97 -32.12
CA LEU A 529 -1.79 4.26 -31.94
C LEU A 529 -1.17 5.35 -32.84
N ALA A 530 -2.04 6.22 -33.35
CA ALA A 530 -1.64 7.50 -33.92
C ALA A 530 -1.43 8.54 -32.79
N PRO A 531 -0.74 9.66 -33.06
CA PRO A 531 -0.73 10.81 -32.15
C PRO A 531 -2.14 11.29 -31.80
N GLY A 532 -2.38 11.66 -30.54
CA GLY A 532 -3.66 12.19 -30.11
C GLY A 532 -4.04 11.82 -28.67
N ALA A 533 -5.22 12.29 -28.26
CA ALA A 533 -5.77 12.02 -26.94
C ALA A 533 -6.61 10.74 -26.93
N TYR A 534 -6.36 9.89 -25.94
CA TYR A 534 -7.06 8.62 -25.73
C TYR A 534 -7.68 8.58 -24.33
N VAL A 535 -8.94 8.15 -24.26
CA VAL A 535 -9.68 7.97 -23.02
C VAL A 535 -9.51 6.53 -22.57
N VAL A 536 -8.98 6.32 -21.37
CA VAL A 536 -8.67 4.99 -20.79
C VAL A 536 -9.37 4.84 -19.45
N ARG A 537 -10.01 3.69 -19.20
CA ARG A 537 -10.69 3.37 -17.92
C ARG A 537 -10.56 1.90 -17.58
N TYR A 538 -10.86 1.54 -16.34
CA TYR A 538 -11.18 0.15 -16.01
C TYR A 538 -12.51 -0.22 -16.68
N ALA A 539 -12.51 -1.36 -17.38
CA ALA A 539 -13.69 -1.92 -18.01
C ALA A 539 -14.76 -2.29 -16.96
N SER A 540 -15.99 -2.56 -17.41
CA SER A 540 -16.97 -3.22 -16.54
C SER A 540 -16.43 -4.58 -16.10
N LYS A 541 -16.67 -4.94 -14.84
CA LYS A 541 -15.97 -6.05 -14.18
C LYS A 541 -16.94 -6.91 -13.40
N ALA A 542 -16.72 -8.22 -13.40
CA ALA A 542 -17.45 -9.13 -12.53
C ALA A 542 -16.89 -9.05 -11.09
N GLY A 543 -17.76 -8.79 -10.11
CA GLY A 543 -17.64 -9.43 -8.81
C GLY A 543 -18.17 -10.87 -8.89
N TYR A 544 -17.91 -11.70 -7.89
CA TYR A 544 -18.18 -13.14 -7.95
C TYR A 544 -18.87 -13.66 -6.70
N GLN A 545 -19.94 -14.42 -6.91
CA GLN A 545 -20.60 -15.23 -5.89
C GLN A 545 -20.26 -16.70 -6.09
N GLY A 546 -19.78 -17.32 -5.02
CA GLY A 546 -19.16 -18.63 -5.01
C GLY A 546 -20.10 -19.77 -5.42
N PRO A 547 -19.67 -20.69 -6.30
CA PRO A 547 -20.49 -21.81 -6.72
C PRO A 547 -20.70 -22.83 -5.61
N THR A 548 -21.94 -22.94 -5.14
CA THR A 548 -22.46 -24.17 -4.53
C THR A 548 -22.78 -25.25 -5.58
N THR A 549 -22.79 -24.90 -6.88
CA THR A 549 -23.22 -25.75 -8.01
C THR A 549 -22.15 -25.94 -9.09
N ALA A 550 -22.36 -26.87 -10.02
CA ALA A 550 -21.44 -27.15 -11.12
C ALA A 550 -21.35 -26.03 -12.19
N ALA A 551 -22.26 -25.05 -12.19
CA ALA A 551 -22.32 -24.00 -13.20
C ALA A 551 -21.20 -22.93 -13.08
N GLY A 552 -20.42 -22.95 -12.00
CA GLY A 552 -19.38 -21.96 -11.72
C GLY A 552 -19.93 -20.70 -11.02
N ALA A 553 -19.02 -19.77 -10.74
CA ALA A 553 -19.32 -18.58 -9.95
C ALA A 553 -20.28 -17.63 -10.68
N THR A 554 -21.30 -17.12 -9.97
CA THR A 554 -22.21 -16.12 -10.54
C THR A 554 -21.49 -14.79 -10.65
N ALA A 555 -21.32 -14.29 -11.88
CA ALA A 555 -20.73 -12.99 -12.16
C ALA A 555 -21.74 -11.85 -11.90
N ILE A 556 -21.40 -10.93 -11.00
CA ILE A 556 -22.19 -9.71 -10.74
C ILE A 556 -21.52 -8.50 -11.40
N PRO A 557 -22.22 -7.75 -12.27
CA PRO A 557 -21.61 -6.63 -12.99
C PRO A 557 -21.39 -5.41 -12.09
N TYR A 558 -20.12 -5.01 -11.96
CA TYR A 558 -19.72 -3.68 -11.54
C TYR A 558 -19.51 -2.80 -12.79
N PRO A 559 -20.06 -1.57 -12.82
CA PRO A 559 -19.85 -0.63 -13.91
C PRO A 559 -18.36 -0.36 -14.21
N ALA A 560 -18.07 0.07 -15.44
CA ALA A 560 -16.77 0.64 -15.78
C ALA A 560 -16.44 1.83 -14.87
N GLY A 561 -15.16 2.00 -14.54
CA GLY A 561 -14.68 3.08 -13.67
C GLY A 561 -14.64 4.45 -14.37
N GLN A 562 -14.25 5.47 -13.61
CA GLN A 562 -13.88 6.77 -14.15
C GLN A 562 -12.71 6.63 -15.15
N SER A 563 -12.71 7.49 -16.18
CA SER A 563 -11.68 7.50 -17.22
C SER A 563 -10.65 8.61 -17.04
N VAL A 564 -9.39 8.29 -17.30
CA VAL A 564 -8.31 9.27 -17.54
C VAL A 564 -8.19 9.57 -19.03
N THR A 565 -7.59 10.72 -19.36
CA THR A 565 -7.16 11.03 -20.74
C THR A 565 -5.64 10.98 -20.82
N ILE A 566 -5.12 10.12 -21.69
CA ILE A 566 -3.68 9.96 -21.95
C ILE A 566 -3.40 10.46 -23.37
N THR A 567 -2.43 11.36 -23.51
CA THR A 567 -1.97 11.85 -24.82
C THR A 567 -0.84 10.96 -25.32
N VAL A 568 -1.03 10.33 -26.47
CA VAL A 568 0.06 9.80 -27.31
C VAL A 568 0.70 11.03 -27.98
N PRO A 569 1.96 11.40 -27.66
CA PRO A 569 2.55 12.61 -28.21
C PRO A 569 2.73 12.52 -29.73
N ASP A 570 2.69 13.69 -30.38
CA ASP A 570 3.05 13.78 -31.79
C ASP A 570 4.59 13.79 -31.96
N TYR A 571 5.00 13.45 -33.16
CA TYR A 571 6.40 13.36 -33.57
C TYR A 571 7.01 14.77 -33.69
N VAL A 572 8.11 15.03 -32.98
CA VAL A 572 8.74 16.36 -32.93
C VAL A 572 9.68 16.57 -34.13
N THR A 573 9.60 17.75 -34.75
CA THR A 573 10.47 18.16 -35.87
C THR A 573 11.34 19.36 -35.49
N PHE A 574 12.49 19.50 -36.17
CA PHE A 574 13.43 20.63 -35.99
C PHE A 574 13.86 21.17 -37.35
N ALA A 575 14.10 22.49 -37.44
CA ALA A 575 14.37 23.18 -38.69
C ALA A 575 15.70 22.78 -39.36
N ASP A 576 16.66 22.27 -38.59
CA ASP A 576 17.96 21.75 -39.04
C ASP A 576 18.00 20.22 -39.20
N VAL A 577 16.86 19.54 -39.07
CA VAL A 577 16.73 18.08 -39.16
C VAL A 577 15.78 17.74 -40.31
N ALA A 578 16.32 17.70 -41.53
CA ALA A 578 15.55 17.44 -42.75
C ALA A 578 14.89 16.05 -42.72
N ALA A 579 13.72 15.92 -43.35
CA ALA A 579 12.96 14.65 -43.40
C ALA A 579 13.70 13.49 -44.10
N SER A 580 14.71 13.80 -44.92
CA SER A 580 15.59 12.82 -45.59
C SER A 580 16.87 12.50 -44.82
N SER A 581 17.09 13.07 -43.63
CA SER A 581 18.23 12.76 -42.78
C SER A 581 18.09 11.38 -42.14
N TRP A 582 19.14 10.55 -42.18
CA TRP A 582 19.14 9.20 -41.59
C TRP A 582 18.85 9.15 -40.09
N TYR A 583 19.01 10.28 -39.39
CA TYR A 583 18.72 10.46 -37.96
C TYR A 583 17.38 11.16 -37.69
N ASN A 584 16.54 11.42 -38.70
CA ASN A 584 15.28 12.17 -38.52
C ASN A 584 14.43 11.52 -37.41
N ASP A 585 13.98 10.28 -37.66
CA ASP A 585 13.12 9.51 -36.75
C ASP A 585 13.70 9.42 -35.33
N ALA A 586 15.00 9.11 -35.23
CA ALA A 586 15.70 9.01 -33.95
C ALA A 586 15.71 10.32 -33.14
N VAL A 587 15.81 11.47 -33.80
CA VAL A 587 15.77 12.78 -33.13
C VAL A 587 14.34 13.11 -32.71
N GLY A 588 13.36 12.96 -33.60
CA GLY A 588 11.96 13.31 -33.31
C GLY A 588 11.32 12.41 -32.26
N TYR A 589 11.61 11.12 -32.27
CA TYR A 589 11.15 10.15 -31.28
C TYR A 589 11.67 10.46 -29.86
N LEU A 590 12.97 10.71 -29.72
CA LEU A 590 13.56 11.02 -28.42
C LEU A 590 13.16 12.41 -27.91
N ALA A 591 12.89 13.36 -28.80
CA ALA A 591 12.36 14.67 -28.44
C ALA A 591 10.88 14.59 -27.99
N ALA A 592 10.03 13.85 -28.70
CA ALA A 592 8.65 13.60 -28.31
C ALA A 592 8.53 12.87 -26.95
N ARG A 593 9.52 12.01 -26.63
CA ARG A 593 9.65 11.34 -25.33
C ARG A 593 10.36 12.19 -24.24
N SER A 594 10.67 13.46 -24.50
CA SER A 594 11.44 14.36 -23.59
C SER A 594 12.83 13.85 -23.16
N ILE A 595 13.35 12.81 -23.84
CA ILE A 595 14.67 12.23 -23.60
C ILE A 595 15.73 13.21 -24.11
N ALA A 596 15.62 13.57 -25.40
CA ALA A 596 16.43 14.58 -26.04
C ALA A 596 15.69 15.93 -26.09
N THR A 597 16.43 17.02 -26.20
CA THR A 597 15.89 18.38 -26.35
C THR A 597 16.65 19.13 -27.45
N GLY A 598 16.01 20.13 -28.04
CA GLY A 598 16.67 21.08 -28.94
C GLY A 598 17.79 21.86 -28.24
N THR A 599 18.66 22.48 -29.04
CA THR A 599 19.61 23.51 -28.56
C THR A 599 18.94 24.87 -28.42
N ASP A 600 17.84 25.09 -29.14
CA ASP A 600 16.88 26.18 -28.95
C ASP A 600 15.45 25.66 -29.25
N GLY A 601 14.47 26.57 -29.36
CA GLY A 601 13.07 26.21 -29.63
C GLY A 601 12.77 25.69 -31.04
N THR A 602 13.77 25.65 -31.93
CA THR A 602 13.63 25.29 -33.36
C THR A 602 14.71 24.37 -33.90
N HIS A 603 15.90 24.33 -33.30
CA HIS A 603 17.06 23.56 -33.79
C HIS A 603 17.48 22.45 -32.83
N PHE A 604 17.99 21.35 -33.39
CA PHE A 604 18.54 20.22 -32.63
C PHE A 604 20.08 20.21 -32.59
N ALA A 605 20.76 20.90 -33.50
CA ALA A 605 22.20 20.83 -33.76
C ALA A 605 22.71 19.36 -33.93
N PRO A 606 22.18 18.60 -34.91
CA PRO A 606 22.46 17.16 -35.07
C PRO A 606 23.95 16.83 -35.25
N ASN A 607 24.71 17.74 -35.86
CA ASN A 607 26.13 17.57 -36.14
C ASN A 607 27.06 18.06 -35.02
N ALA A 608 26.55 18.73 -33.98
CA ALA A 608 27.38 19.16 -32.86
C ALA A 608 27.81 17.94 -32.01
N PRO A 609 29.04 17.94 -31.44
CA PRO A 609 29.51 16.86 -30.58
C PRO A 609 28.72 16.81 -29.28
N VAL A 610 28.45 15.60 -28.77
CA VAL A 610 27.80 15.40 -27.47
C VAL A 610 28.84 15.33 -26.35
N THR A 611 28.61 16.02 -25.23
CA THR A 611 29.49 15.92 -24.05
C THR A 611 29.18 14.69 -23.20
N ARG A 612 30.13 14.29 -22.35
CA ARG A 612 29.99 13.18 -21.39
C ARG A 612 28.77 13.40 -20.48
N GLY A 613 28.62 14.60 -19.91
CA GLY A 613 27.47 14.98 -19.08
C GLY A 613 26.15 15.03 -19.85
N GLN A 614 26.15 15.54 -21.10
CA GLN A 614 24.97 15.51 -21.96
C GLN A 614 24.49 14.09 -22.21
N PHE A 615 25.38 13.17 -22.60
CA PHE A 615 24.98 11.79 -22.87
C PHE A 615 24.55 11.05 -21.61
N THR A 616 25.15 11.30 -20.44
CA THR A 616 24.64 10.77 -19.16
C THR A 616 23.18 11.17 -18.92
N VAL A 617 22.78 12.42 -19.20
CA VAL A 617 21.38 12.86 -19.09
C VAL A 617 20.49 12.15 -20.11
N LEU A 618 20.90 12.06 -21.38
CA LEU A 618 20.13 11.36 -22.42
C LEU A 618 19.93 9.87 -22.08
N LEU A 619 20.98 9.21 -21.61
CA LEU A 619 21.01 7.78 -21.27
C LEU A 619 20.14 7.46 -20.05
N LEU A 620 20.27 8.22 -18.96
CA LEU A 620 19.46 7.98 -17.76
C LEU A 620 17.98 8.30 -18.01
N LYS A 621 17.67 9.36 -18.77
CA LYS A 621 16.29 9.62 -19.22
C LYS A 621 15.73 8.49 -20.10
N ALA A 622 16.52 7.97 -21.04
CA ALA A 622 16.10 6.84 -21.89
C ALA A 622 15.76 5.58 -21.07
N LEU A 623 16.50 5.36 -19.98
CA LEU A 623 16.30 4.26 -19.02
C LEU A 623 15.33 4.59 -17.88
N GLY A 624 14.71 5.79 -17.88
CA GLY A 624 13.75 6.21 -16.86
C GLY A 624 14.33 6.51 -15.47
N ILE A 625 15.66 6.59 -15.32
CA ILE A 625 16.36 6.82 -14.07
C ILE A 625 16.27 8.31 -13.69
N ALA A 626 15.70 8.59 -12.52
CA ALA A 626 15.62 9.93 -11.94
C ALA A 626 17.00 10.45 -11.47
N PRO A 627 17.23 11.78 -11.47
CA PRO A 627 18.42 12.36 -10.86
C PRO A 627 18.36 12.28 -9.33
N GLU A 628 19.53 12.16 -8.68
CA GLU A 628 19.62 12.32 -7.23
C GLU A 628 19.37 13.78 -6.82
N ALA A 629 18.99 13.98 -5.55
CA ALA A 629 18.79 15.31 -4.97
C ALA A 629 20.09 16.15 -4.93
N ALA A 630 19.93 17.48 -4.89
CA ALA A 630 21.06 18.40 -4.78
C ALA A 630 21.87 18.15 -3.50
N GLY A 631 23.19 17.99 -3.65
CA GLY A 631 24.11 17.66 -2.55
C GLY A 631 24.45 16.18 -2.38
N ALA A 632 23.91 15.29 -3.22
CA ALA A 632 24.34 13.88 -3.27
C ALA A 632 25.83 13.72 -3.66
N ASP A 633 26.45 12.61 -3.25
CA ASP A 633 27.85 12.30 -3.56
C ASP A 633 28.11 12.22 -5.08
N ASN A 634 29.22 12.80 -5.51
CA ASN A 634 29.51 13.03 -6.92
C ASN A 634 31.01 13.11 -7.21
N PHE A 635 31.40 13.35 -8.46
CA PHE A 635 32.79 13.62 -8.84
C PHE A 635 33.18 15.06 -8.48
N ALA A 636 34.47 15.30 -8.23
CA ALA A 636 35.00 16.60 -7.82
C ALA A 636 34.82 17.70 -8.89
N ASP A 637 34.61 17.32 -10.14
CA ASP A 637 34.36 18.19 -11.30
C ASP A 637 32.90 18.16 -11.80
N ALA A 638 31.98 17.53 -11.06
CA ALA A 638 30.57 17.42 -11.45
C ALA A 638 29.79 18.75 -11.40
N GLY A 639 30.25 19.71 -10.59
CA GLY A 639 29.65 21.04 -10.45
C GLY A 639 28.15 21.02 -10.11
N THR A 640 27.46 22.10 -10.51
CA THR A 640 26.02 22.32 -10.25
C THR A 640 25.19 22.40 -11.55
N GLY A 641 25.74 21.91 -12.66
CA GLY A 641 25.04 21.89 -13.95
C GLY A 641 23.82 20.95 -13.97
N TYR A 642 22.97 21.08 -14.99
CA TYR A 642 21.75 20.27 -15.17
C TYR A 642 21.98 18.75 -15.20
N TYR A 643 23.21 18.31 -15.49
CA TYR A 643 23.61 16.90 -15.45
C TYR A 643 24.05 16.41 -14.07
N SER A 644 24.29 17.29 -13.08
CA SER A 644 24.97 16.92 -11.83
C SER A 644 24.22 15.85 -11.02
N GLY A 645 22.89 16.00 -10.84
CA GLY A 645 22.07 14.98 -10.17
C GLY A 645 21.95 13.65 -10.94
N TYR A 646 21.97 13.70 -12.28
CA TYR A 646 22.03 12.49 -13.12
C TYR A 646 23.42 11.83 -13.03
N LEU A 647 24.49 12.61 -12.91
CA LEU A 647 25.85 12.09 -12.73
C LEU A 647 26.05 11.46 -11.36
N ALA A 648 25.43 12.00 -10.29
CA ALA A 648 25.37 11.37 -8.98
C ALA A 648 24.62 10.02 -9.04
N ALA A 649 23.46 9.96 -9.69
CA ALA A 649 22.74 8.71 -9.93
C ALA A 649 23.60 7.68 -10.71
N ALA A 650 24.27 8.13 -11.77
CA ALA A 650 25.16 7.29 -12.57
C ALA A 650 26.40 6.82 -11.80
N LYS A 651 26.93 7.62 -10.87
CA LYS A 651 28.04 7.26 -9.95
C LYS A 651 27.58 6.18 -8.97
N LYS A 652 26.45 6.41 -8.30
CA LYS A 652 25.80 5.53 -7.31
C LYS A 652 25.45 4.15 -7.90
N LEU A 653 25.03 4.11 -9.18
CA LEU A 653 24.73 2.88 -9.92
C LEU A 653 25.97 2.25 -10.61
N GLY A 654 27.19 2.78 -10.42
CA GLY A 654 28.43 2.26 -11.03
C GLY A 654 28.57 2.47 -12.55
N ILE A 655 27.60 3.14 -13.18
CA ILE A 655 27.58 3.45 -14.62
C ILE A 655 28.72 4.42 -14.97
N ALA A 656 28.86 5.48 -14.18
CA ALA A 656 29.94 6.44 -14.25
C ALA A 656 31.06 6.06 -13.27
N THR A 657 32.23 5.67 -13.79
CA THR A 657 33.40 5.27 -12.98
C THR A 657 34.46 6.37 -12.86
N GLY A 658 34.24 7.53 -13.46
CA GLY A 658 35.25 8.58 -13.62
C GLY A 658 36.37 8.24 -14.60
N SER A 659 37.33 9.16 -14.70
CA SER A 659 38.56 9.08 -15.52
C SER A 659 39.86 8.95 -14.69
N GLY A 660 39.73 8.90 -13.36
CA GLY A 660 40.83 8.98 -12.39
C GLY A 660 40.66 10.17 -11.45
N SER A 661 41.42 10.23 -10.35
CA SER A 661 41.50 11.40 -9.44
C SER A 661 40.15 11.99 -8.96
N ASN A 662 39.11 11.17 -8.84
CA ASN A 662 37.71 11.58 -8.60
C ASN A 662 37.14 12.61 -9.61
N GLN A 663 37.55 12.53 -10.88
CA GLN A 663 37.04 13.34 -11.99
C GLN A 663 36.19 12.50 -12.96
N PHE A 664 35.27 13.14 -13.67
CA PHE A 664 34.44 12.54 -14.73
C PHE A 664 34.54 13.26 -16.09
N LEU A 665 35.01 14.50 -16.11
CA LEU A 665 35.16 15.39 -17.27
C LEU A 665 33.83 15.63 -18.03
N PRO A 666 32.77 16.13 -17.36
CA PRO A 666 31.42 16.19 -17.93
C PRO A 666 31.29 17.03 -19.21
N GLU A 667 32.08 18.08 -19.37
CA GLU A 667 32.05 18.94 -20.57
C GLU A 667 32.91 18.42 -21.74
N GLN A 668 33.70 17.36 -21.55
CA GLN A 668 34.48 16.77 -22.63
C GLN A 668 33.55 16.09 -23.65
N SER A 669 33.81 16.26 -24.94
CA SER A 669 33.12 15.53 -26.01
C SER A 669 33.43 14.03 -25.96
N LEU A 670 32.41 13.19 -26.17
CA LEU A 670 32.54 11.73 -26.16
C LEU A 670 33.10 11.18 -27.48
N THR A 671 34.10 10.31 -27.40
CA THR A 671 34.40 9.37 -28.49
C THR A 671 33.35 8.26 -28.58
N ARG A 672 33.24 7.61 -29.75
CA ARG A 672 32.25 6.55 -29.98
C ARG A 672 32.49 5.32 -29.10
N GLU A 673 33.75 4.99 -28.81
CA GLU A 673 34.08 3.90 -27.87
C GLU A 673 33.68 4.20 -26.42
N GLU A 674 33.78 5.47 -25.96
CA GLU A 674 33.28 5.88 -24.65
C GLU A 674 31.75 5.85 -24.58
N LEU A 675 31.05 6.29 -25.63
CA LEU A 675 29.58 6.29 -25.67
C LEU A 675 29.02 4.86 -25.58
N PHE A 676 29.59 3.93 -26.34
CA PHE A 676 29.22 2.51 -26.27
C PHE A 676 29.54 1.92 -24.87
N THR A 677 30.67 2.30 -24.27
CA THR A 677 31.05 1.87 -22.91
C THR A 677 30.05 2.35 -21.85
N LEU A 678 29.61 3.61 -21.91
CA LEU A 678 28.61 4.15 -20.97
C LEU A 678 27.25 3.46 -21.12
N LEU A 679 26.78 3.24 -22.35
CA LEU A 679 25.54 2.51 -22.60
C LEU A 679 25.60 1.07 -22.10
N TYR A 680 26.67 0.33 -22.43
CA TYR A 680 26.86 -1.05 -21.98
C TYR A 680 26.85 -1.14 -20.44
N ARG A 681 27.55 -0.25 -19.75
CA ARG A 681 27.57 -0.23 -18.28
C ARG A 681 26.21 0.08 -17.67
N ALA A 682 25.42 0.98 -18.26
CA ALA A 682 24.07 1.26 -17.80
C ALA A 682 23.15 0.04 -17.93
N LEU A 683 23.17 -0.61 -19.09
CA LEU A 683 22.40 -1.84 -19.32
C LEU A 683 22.87 -2.98 -18.41
N ASN A 684 24.18 -3.15 -18.19
CA ASN A 684 24.73 -4.17 -17.29
C ASN A 684 24.37 -3.91 -15.81
N ALA A 685 24.44 -2.66 -15.35
CA ALA A 685 24.07 -2.29 -13.98
C ALA A 685 22.58 -2.53 -13.67
N LEU A 686 21.72 -2.50 -14.69
CA LEU A 686 20.29 -2.82 -14.58
C LEU A 686 19.95 -4.30 -14.83
N GLY A 687 20.92 -5.15 -15.21
CA GLY A 687 20.68 -6.52 -15.66
C GLY A 687 19.97 -6.61 -17.04
N GLN A 688 19.98 -5.53 -17.81
CA GLN A 688 19.25 -5.33 -19.07
C GLN A 688 20.16 -5.45 -20.31
N LEU A 689 21.25 -6.22 -20.24
CA LEU A 689 22.05 -6.50 -21.44
C LEU A 689 21.20 -7.32 -22.45
N PRO A 690 21.02 -6.86 -23.70
CA PRO A 690 20.17 -7.55 -24.66
C PRO A 690 20.73 -8.93 -25.02
N ALA A 691 19.83 -9.90 -25.21
CA ALA A 691 20.18 -11.18 -25.79
C ALA A 691 20.78 -11.01 -27.21
N GLN A 692 21.65 -11.94 -27.60
CA GLN A 692 22.27 -11.90 -28.93
C GLN A 692 21.20 -12.13 -30.03
N GLN A 693 20.96 -11.10 -30.83
CA GLN A 693 19.93 -11.06 -31.88
C GLN A 693 20.61 -10.76 -33.22
N THR A 694 20.98 -11.83 -33.92
CA THR A 694 21.41 -11.91 -35.34
C THR A 694 22.55 -11.00 -35.83
N GLY A 695 23.14 -10.13 -35.01
CA GLY A 695 24.28 -9.29 -35.38
C GLY A 695 25.58 -10.08 -35.62
N THR A 696 26.40 -9.62 -36.57
CA THR A 696 27.72 -10.23 -36.92
C THR A 696 28.83 -9.98 -35.88
N GLY A 697 28.49 -9.35 -34.74
CA GLY A 697 29.46 -8.87 -33.76
C GLY A 697 30.46 -7.90 -34.40
N LEU A 698 31.71 -7.95 -33.94
CA LEU A 698 32.80 -7.14 -34.52
C LEU A 698 33.29 -7.59 -35.91
N SER A 699 32.91 -8.79 -36.38
CA SER A 699 33.46 -9.36 -37.63
C SER A 699 33.09 -8.58 -38.90
N GLY A 700 32.02 -7.78 -38.85
CA GLY A 700 31.58 -6.92 -39.96
C GLY A 700 32.31 -5.57 -40.08
N TYR A 701 33.23 -5.24 -39.17
CA TYR A 701 33.79 -3.89 -39.06
C TYR A 701 35.31 -3.83 -39.24
N SER A 702 35.73 -3.15 -40.30
CA SER A 702 37.15 -3.03 -40.72
C SER A 702 38.05 -2.28 -39.74
N ASP A 703 37.48 -1.60 -38.75
CA ASP A 703 38.15 -0.81 -37.72
C ASP A 703 37.91 -1.34 -36.29
N ALA A 704 37.34 -2.54 -36.12
CA ALA A 704 37.14 -3.18 -34.82
C ALA A 704 38.42 -3.27 -33.97
N GLY A 705 39.58 -3.48 -34.61
CA GLY A 705 40.89 -3.51 -33.95
C GLY A 705 41.38 -2.15 -33.41
N GLN A 706 40.66 -1.05 -33.64
CA GLN A 706 40.99 0.29 -33.14
C GLN A 706 40.31 0.62 -31.80
N PHE A 707 39.35 -0.19 -31.33
CA PHE A 707 38.72 -0.02 -30.02
C PHE A 707 39.72 -0.26 -28.89
N ALA A 708 39.76 0.65 -27.92
CA ALA A 708 40.53 0.47 -26.69
C ALA A 708 40.02 -0.75 -25.90
N ALA A 709 40.91 -1.41 -25.15
CA ALA A 709 40.60 -2.64 -24.42
C ALA A 709 39.38 -2.52 -23.49
N PHE A 710 39.15 -1.36 -22.87
CA PHE A 710 37.99 -1.11 -22.00
C PHE A 710 36.63 -1.12 -22.72
N ALA A 711 36.62 -0.93 -24.05
CA ALA A 711 35.41 -0.80 -24.86
C ALA A 711 35.09 -2.06 -25.67
N GLN A 712 36.04 -3.00 -25.82
CA GLN A 712 35.92 -4.20 -26.66
C GLN A 712 34.67 -5.04 -26.33
N GLU A 713 34.44 -5.31 -25.04
CA GLU A 713 33.25 -6.02 -24.55
C GLU A 713 31.95 -5.28 -24.88
N ALA A 714 31.92 -3.97 -24.58
CA ALA A 714 30.76 -3.11 -24.80
C ALA A 714 30.36 -3.05 -26.28
N VAL A 715 31.33 -2.85 -27.19
CA VAL A 715 31.04 -2.79 -28.63
C VAL A 715 30.67 -4.16 -29.19
N GLN A 716 31.29 -5.26 -28.73
CA GLN A 716 30.93 -6.61 -29.15
C GLN A 716 29.47 -6.94 -28.77
N ALA A 717 29.07 -6.67 -27.52
CA ALA A 717 27.70 -6.90 -27.07
C ALA A 717 26.67 -6.03 -27.81
N LEU A 718 26.91 -4.71 -27.91
CA LEU A 718 25.98 -3.77 -28.54
C LEU A 718 25.90 -3.92 -30.07
N SER A 719 26.94 -4.45 -30.72
CA SER A 719 26.90 -4.80 -32.15
C SER A 719 26.21 -6.15 -32.39
N ALA A 720 26.37 -7.13 -31.50
CA ALA A 720 25.75 -8.45 -31.61
C ALA A 720 24.23 -8.43 -31.33
N SER A 721 23.71 -7.42 -30.64
CA SER A 721 22.28 -7.11 -30.51
C SER A 721 21.75 -6.14 -31.57
N GLY A 722 22.62 -5.60 -32.44
CA GLY A 722 22.26 -4.66 -33.50
C GLY A 722 21.80 -3.27 -33.03
N ILE A 723 21.98 -2.93 -31.75
CA ILE A 723 21.77 -1.56 -31.23
C ILE A 723 22.80 -0.61 -31.87
N VAL A 724 24.06 -1.05 -31.91
CA VAL A 724 25.14 -0.34 -32.60
C VAL A 724 25.29 -0.88 -34.02
N GLN A 725 25.23 0.02 -34.99
CA GLN A 725 25.40 -0.27 -36.42
C GLN A 725 26.41 0.71 -37.00
N GLY A 726 27.36 0.19 -37.78
CA GLY A 726 28.39 0.99 -38.43
C GLY A 726 27.98 1.56 -39.79
N ASN A 727 28.70 2.57 -40.26
CA ASN A 727 28.54 3.14 -41.60
C ASN A 727 29.64 2.58 -42.51
N GLY A 728 29.30 2.10 -43.71
CA GLY A 728 30.28 1.62 -44.70
C GLY A 728 31.25 0.54 -44.20
N GLY A 729 30.84 -0.31 -43.25
CA GLY A 729 31.72 -1.32 -42.63
C GLY A 729 32.70 -0.76 -41.60
N LYS A 730 32.35 0.35 -40.93
CA LYS A 730 33.16 1.02 -39.90
C LYS A 730 32.36 1.50 -38.69
N LEU A 731 32.97 1.42 -37.52
CA LEU A 731 32.43 1.89 -36.23
C LEU A 731 33.13 3.13 -35.66
N GLU A 732 34.25 3.55 -36.25
CA GLU A 732 34.96 4.81 -36.03
C GLU A 732 35.26 5.11 -34.54
N PRO A 733 35.85 4.18 -33.77
CA PRO A 733 35.92 4.23 -32.29
C PRO A 733 36.45 5.55 -31.71
N LYS A 734 37.47 6.13 -32.35
CA LYS A 734 38.15 7.35 -31.88
C LYS A 734 37.52 8.65 -32.36
N ALA A 735 36.52 8.59 -33.25
CA ALA A 735 35.82 9.79 -33.70
C ALA A 735 34.92 10.34 -32.58
N LEU A 736 34.81 11.67 -32.50
CA LEU A 736 33.83 12.33 -31.62
C LEU A 736 32.41 12.01 -32.09
N THR A 737 31.52 11.78 -31.12
CA THR A 737 30.14 11.39 -31.39
C THR A 737 29.25 12.62 -31.49
N THR A 738 28.45 12.72 -32.56
CA THR A 738 27.49 13.81 -32.71
C THR A 738 26.20 13.55 -31.94
N ARG A 739 25.42 14.61 -31.68
CA ARG A 739 24.08 14.52 -31.07
C ARG A 739 23.14 13.61 -31.86
N ALA A 740 23.20 13.61 -33.19
CA ALA A 740 22.46 12.68 -34.04
C ALA A 740 22.89 11.21 -33.87
N GLN A 741 24.20 10.95 -33.77
CA GLN A 741 24.70 9.58 -33.54
C GLN A 741 24.30 9.05 -32.16
N ALA A 742 24.38 9.90 -31.12
CA ALA A 742 23.91 9.56 -29.78
C ALA A 742 22.39 9.30 -29.75
N ALA A 743 21.60 10.11 -30.46
CA ALA A 743 20.16 9.89 -30.63
C ALA A 743 19.86 8.56 -31.33
N GLN A 744 20.55 8.23 -32.43
CA GLN A 744 20.33 6.98 -33.17
C GLN A 744 20.59 5.74 -32.32
N VAL A 745 21.64 5.75 -31.49
CA VAL A 745 21.95 4.61 -30.60
C VAL A 745 20.86 4.41 -29.55
N LEU A 746 20.35 5.48 -28.94
CA LEU A 746 19.25 5.39 -27.96
C LEU A 746 17.89 5.07 -28.62
N TYR A 747 17.66 5.53 -29.85
CA TYR A 747 16.51 5.12 -30.66
C TYR A 747 16.55 3.62 -31.00
N ASN A 748 17.71 3.10 -31.42
CA ASN A 748 17.89 1.67 -31.73
C ASN A 748 17.69 0.78 -30.48
N LEU A 749 17.97 1.28 -29.27
CA LEU A 749 17.63 0.62 -28.01
C LEU A 749 16.11 0.61 -27.78
N LEU A 750 15.46 1.77 -27.86
CA LEU A 750 14.06 1.96 -27.43
C LEU A 750 12.99 1.59 -28.47
N SER A 751 13.36 1.39 -29.73
CA SER A 751 12.48 0.91 -30.81
C SER A 751 12.49 -0.62 -30.98
N ARG A 752 13.28 -1.33 -30.18
CA ARG A 752 13.50 -2.79 -30.27
C ARG A 752 13.19 -3.55 -28.96
N SER A 753 12.76 -2.83 -27.92
CA SER A 753 12.47 -3.30 -26.57
C SER A 753 10.98 -3.59 -26.38
#